data_AF-A0A653DEG4-F1
#
_entry.id   AF-A0A653DEG4-F1
#
_cell.length_a   1.000
_cell.length_b   1.000
_cell.length_c   1.000
_cell.angle_alpha   90.00
_cell.angle_beta   90.00
_cell.angle_gamma   90.00
#
_symmetry.space_group_name_H-M   'P 1'
#
loop_
_entity.id
_entity.type
_entity.pdbx_description
1 polymer ?
#
loop_
_entity_poly.entity_id
_entity_poly.type
_entity_poly.pdbx_seq_one_letter_code
_entity_poly.pdbx_strand_id
1 'polypeptide(L)'
;MKLSPYYKVFEEEALTWEEKLNRINALFDVWIDVQRRWVYLEGIFSGSADIKTLLPVETSRFQSISSEFLGLMKKVSKSPMVMDVLNIPGVQRALERLADLLGKIQKALGEYLERERTSFPRFYFVGDEDLLEIIGNSKNVARLQKHFKKMFAGVASILLNEENTIITGIASREGEEVVFLNPVSTIEHPKINEWLTLVEKEMRVTLASNLTQAVQDIKQFKDGIDPKLYMEWVDKYQAQIVVLAAQIFWSEDVEAALVKMNGESQKGPLEKVLQQVENTLNVLADSVLQEQPQLRRKKLEHLINEFVHKRTVTRKLIQSGVSSNKAFEWLCQMRFYFDPRQTEVLKQLTIHMANARFYYGFEYLGVQDRLVQTPLTDRCYLTMTQALEAKLGGSPFGPAGTGKTESVKALGNQLGRFVLVFNCDETFDFQAMGRIFVGLCQVGAWGCFDEFNRLEERMLSAVSQQIQTIQEALKSQRDSGDGISVELVGKQVKVSSDMAIFITMNPGYAGRSNLPDNLKKLFRSLAMTTPDRQLIAEVMLFSQGFRQAEKLASKIVPFFRLCDEQLSNQSHYDFGLRALKSVLISAGNVKRDRIQRIKENKKQKGDSNIDEASIAENLPEQEILIQSVCETMVPKLVAEDIPLLFSLLNDVSSLDGKEGYLGRKGKSTAWRVLLKALERYEGTEGVAHVIDPKAISKEALYGVLDPNTREWTDGLFTHILRKIIDNVRGEINKRQWIIFDGDVDPEWVENLNSVLDDNKLLTLPNGERLSLPPNVRVMFEVQDLKYATLATVSRCGMVWFSDDVLSTEMIFENYLLRLRSIPLEEGEEDSFNKIAESKDDVLSPTLQVQIDVANMLQPYLTPDGLVVRYFPLSNDSLEKYIPKCLVYGILWSFAGDAKLKVRSELGDFIRTITAIPLPPDNNMPIIDYEVTLEGEWSPWSNKVPQIEVETHKVASPDIVVPTLDTVRHESLLYTCPARHGSRRT
;
A
#
# COMPACT_ATOMS: atom_id res chain seq x y z
N MET A 1 -37.99 -29.80 -19.04
CA MET A 1 -39.13 -30.71 -18.80
C MET A 1 -40.28 -30.52 -19.80
N LYS A 2 -40.71 -29.28 -20.08
CA LYS A 2 -41.84 -28.97 -21.01
C LYS A 2 -41.67 -29.41 -22.47
N LEU A 3 -40.42 -29.59 -22.92
CA LEU A 3 -40.10 -30.06 -24.28
C LEU A 3 -40.05 -31.59 -24.40
N SER A 4 -40.25 -32.33 -23.30
CA SER A 4 -40.23 -33.79 -23.29
C SER A 4 -41.55 -34.35 -23.83
N PRO A 5 -41.52 -35.40 -24.67
CA PRO A 5 -42.74 -36.07 -25.15
C PRO A 5 -43.57 -36.68 -24.01
N TYR A 6 -42.98 -36.89 -22.82
CA TYR A 6 -43.65 -37.43 -21.62
C TYR A 6 -44.24 -36.35 -20.69
N TYR A 7 -44.15 -35.06 -21.06
CA TYR A 7 -44.59 -33.94 -20.22
C TYR A 7 -46.09 -33.99 -19.88
N LYS A 8 -46.93 -34.45 -20.82
CA LYS A 8 -48.40 -34.54 -20.63
C LYS A 8 -48.82 -35.38 -19.42
N VAL A 9 -47.99 -36.34 -18.98
CA VAL A 9 -48.28 -37.17 -17.80
C VAL A 9 -48.16 -36.37 -16.49
N PHE A 10 -47.28 -35.37 -16.46
CA PHE A 10 -46.95 -34.57 -15.28
C PHE A 10 -47.34 -33.09 -15.44
N GLU A 11 -48.13 -32.76 -16.45
CA GLU A 11 -48.42 -31.37 -16.84
C GLU A 11 -49.07 -30.59 -15.69
N GLU A 12 -50.06 -31.17 -15.03
CA GLU A 12 -50.79 -30.54 -13.92
C GLU A 12 -49.89 -30.30 -12.69
N GLU A 13 -49.09 -31.30 -12.30
CA GLU A 13 -48.14 -31.18 -11.18
C GLU A 13 -47.03 -30.17 -11.51
N ALA A 14 -46.50 -30.21 -12.75
CA ALA A 14 -45.44 -29.31 -13.18
C ALA A 14 -45.91 -27.86 -13.24
N LEU A 15 -47.12 -27.58 -13.73
CA LEU A 15 -47.70 -26.23 -13.73
C LEU A 15 -47.94 -25.73 -12.29
N THR A 16 -48.47 -26.60 -11.42
CA THR A 16 -48.69 -26.26 -10.00
C THR A 16 -47.37 -25.93 -9.29
N TRP A 17 -46.30 -26.69 -9.56
CA TRP A 17 -44.98 -26.42 -9.02
C TRP A 17 -44.35 -25.17 -9.61
N GLU A 18 -44.51 -24.92 -10.91
CA GLU A 18 -44.03 -23.69 -11.54
C GLU A 18 -44.70 -22.45 -10.92
N GLU A 19 -46.01 -22.46 -10.70
CA GLU A 19 -46.71 -21.38 -10.01
C GLU A 19 -46.22 -21.21 -8.57
N LYS A 20 -46.04 -22.30 -7.82
CA LYS A 20 -45.50 -22.26 -6.45
C LYS A 20 -44.08 -21.68 -6.43
N LEU A 21 -43.21 -22.14 -7.31
CA LEU A 21 -41.82 -21.68 -7.40
C LEU A 21 -41.74 -20.20 -7.81
N ASN A 22 -42.57 -19.75 -8.75
CA ASN A 22 -42.65 -18.34 -9.14
C ASN A 22 -43.11 -17.45 -7.97
N ARG A 23 -44.11 -17.91 -7.19
CA ARG A 23 -44.57 -17.20 -5.99
C ARG A 23 -43.51 -17.15 -4.89
N ILE A 24 -42.76 -18.23 -4.70
CA ILE A 24 -41.63 -18.29 -3.76
C ILE A 24 -40.54 -17.30 -4.19
N ASN A 25 -40.19 -17.28 -5.48
CA ASN A 25 -39.17 -16.36 -5.99
C ASN A 25 -39.56 -14.90 -5.79
N ALA A 26 -40.79 -14.52 -6.18
CA ALA A 26 -41.30 -13.16 -5.98
C ALA A 26 -41.38 -12.76 -4.50
N LEU A 27 -41.73 -13.70 -3.61
CA LEU A 27 -41.74 -13.46 -2.17
C LEU A 27 -40.32 -13.17 -1.66
N PHE A 28 -39.33 -13.97 -2.05
CA PHE A 28 -37.95 -13.80 -1.62
C PHE A 28 -37.29 -12.55 -2.18
N ASP A 29 -37.63 -12.14 -3.42
CA ASP A 29 -37.14 -10.89 -4.02
C ASP A 29 -37.55 -9.65 -3.19
N VAL A 30 -38.79 -9.61 -2.70
CA VAL A 30 -39.24 -8.51 -1.82
C VAL A 30 -38.69 -8.69 -0.40
N TRP A 31 -38.66 -9.92 0.10
CA TRP A 31 -38.17 -10.19 1.45
C TRP A 31 -36.72 -9.75 1.63
N ILE A 32 -35.85 -10.08 0.68
CA ILE A 32 -34.44 -9.72 0.77
C ILE A 32 -34.27 -8.20 0.78
N ASP A 33 -35.04 -7.45 -0.02
CA ASP A 33 -35.03 -5.98 0.00
C ASP A 33 -35.52 -5.40 1.34
N VAL A 34 -36.61 -5.95 1.91
CA VAL A 34 -37.11 -5.57 3.25
C VAL A 34 -36.04 -5.83 4.32
N GLN A 35 -35.45 -7.03 4.32
CA GLN A 35 -34.43 -7.41 5.29
C GLN A 35 -33.22 -6.49 5.21
N ARG A 36 -32.72 -6.23 3.99
CA ARG A 36 -31.59 -5.34 3.73
C ARG A 36 -31.84 -3.93 4.27
N ARG A 37 -32.96 -3.30 3.90
CA ARG A 37 -33.31 -1.95 4.37
C ARG A 37 -33.55 -1.91 5.88
N TRP A 38 -34.16 -2.96 6.43
CA TRP A 38 -34.43 -3.03 7.86
C TRP A 38 -33.13 -3.15 8.68
N VAL A 39 -32.18 -3.99 8.27
CA VAL A 39 -30.88 -4.13 8.96
C VAL A 39 -30.12 -2.81 8.98
N TYR A 40 -30.02 -2.14 7.82
CA TYR A 40 -29.39 -0.83 7.71
C TYR A 40 -30.02 0.22 8.64
N LEU A 41 -31.35 0.35 8.61
CA LEU A 41 -32.07 1.32 9.44
C LEU A 41 -32.08 0.95 10.92
N GLU A 42 -32.09 -0.34 11.25
CA GLU A 42 -32.01 -0.84 12.63
C GLU A 42 -30.70 -0.41 13.26
N GLY A 43 -29.56 -0.64 12.60
CA GLY A 43 -28.25 -0.24 13.13
C GLY A 43 -28.15 1.26 13.43
N ILE A 44 -28.84 2.09 12.66
CA ILE A 44 -28.85 3.55 12.82
C ILE A 44 -29.75 3.99 13.98
N PHE A 45 -30.99 3.51 14.00
CA PHE A 45 -31.98 3.91 15.01
C PHE A 45 -31.82 3.18 16.34
N SER A 46 -31.16 2.02 16.40
CA SER A 46 -30.88 1.29 17.64
C SER A 46 -29.58 1.75 18.31
N GLY A 47 -28.56 2.09 17.51
CA GLY A 47 -27.20 2.38 17.98
C GLY A 47 -27.00 3.73 18.69
N SER A 48 -27.87 4.73 18.47
CA SER A 48 -27.72 6.05 19.10
C SER A 48 -29.03 6.64 19.62
N ALA A 49 -29.02 7.06 20.89
CA ALA A 49 -30.17 7.71 21.52
C ALA A 49 -30.42 9.13 20.96
N ASP A 50 -29.35 9.82 20.55
CA ASP A 50 -29.42 11.20 20.05
C ASP A 50 -30.07 11.29 18.65
N ILE A 51 -29.87 10.32 17.75
CA ILE A 51 -30.55 10.29 16.44
C ILE A 51 -32.08 10.17 16.60
N LYS A 52 -32.55 9.44 17.62
CA LYS A 52 -33.98 9.34 17.94
C LYS A 52 -34.60 10.70 18.27
N THR A 53 -33.82 11.59 18.89
CA THR A 53 -34.25 12.95 19.20
C THR A 53 -34.19 13.88 17.99
N LEU A 54 -33.25 13.66 17.07
CA LEU A 54 -33.08 14.47 15.87
C LEU A 54 -34.16 14.18 14.81
N LEU A 55 -34.54 12.90 14.65
CA LEU A 55 -35.54 12.44 13.67
C LEU A 55 -36.70 11.68 14.35
N PRO A 56 -37.52 12.34 15.19
CA PRO A 56 -38.53 11.66 16.01
C PRO A 56 -39.65 11.02 15.17
N VAL A 57 -40.04 11.66 14.07
CA VAL A 57 -41.11 11.17 13.18
C VAL A 57 -40.70 9.88 12.50
N GLU A 58 -39.50 9.84 11.91
CA GLU A 58 -39.02 8.64 11.21
C GLU A 58 -38.64 7.53 12.19
N THR A 59 -38.14 7.88 13.38
CA THR A 59 -37.89 6.90 14.47
C THR A 59 -39.20 6.22 14.90
N SER A 60 -40.27 6.97 15.11
CA SER A 60 -41.57 6.42 15.51
C SER A 60 -42.15 5.49 14.42
N ARG A 61 -42.05 5.90 13.16
CA ARG A 61 -42.45 5.06 12.02
C ARG A 61 -41.62 3.78 11.94
N PHE A 62 -40.29 3.89 12.08
CA PHE A 62 -39.40 2.73 12.06
C PHE A 62 -39.69 1.75 13.20
N GLN A 63 -39.98 2.23 14.42
CA GLN A 63 -40.36 1.36 15.54
C GLN A 63 -41.65 0.57 15.27
N SER A 64 -42.64 1.21 14.65
CA SER A 64 -43.88 0.52 14.27
C SER A 64 -43.62 -0.56 13.21
N ILE A 65 -42.82 -0.25 12.19
CA ILE A 65 -42.42 -1.18 11.12
C ILE A 65 -41.59 -2.34 11.68
N SER A 66 -40.63 -2.03 12.55
CA SER A 66 -39.74 -3.00 13.18
C SER A 66 -40.51 -3.98 14.06
N SER A 67 -41.48 -3.48 14.84
CA SER A 67 -42.37 -4.34 15.65
C SER A 67 -43.18 -5.31 14.79
N GLU A 68 -43.68 -4.85 13.64
CA GLU A 68 -44.41 -5.69 12.69
C GLU A 68 -43.49 -6.73 12.02
N PHE A 69 -42.30 -6.31 11.57
CA PHE A 69 -41.32 -7.18 10.94
C PHE A 69 -40.81 -8.26 11.89
N LEU A 70 -40.46 -7.92 13.12
CA LEU A 70 -40.09 -8.89 14.16
C LEU A 70 -41.25 -9.83 14.51
N GLY A 71 -42.48 -9.31 14.51
CA GLY A 71 -43.69 -10.12 14.66
C GLY A 71 -43.86 -11.15 13.53
N LEU A 72 -43.55 -10.77 12.28
CA LEU A 72 -43.52 -11.68 11.14
C LEU A 72 -42.40 -12.70 11.27
N MET A 73 -41.18 -12.27 11.60
CA MET A 73 -40.03 -13.16 11.79
C MET A 73 -40.24 -14.19 12.90
N LYS A 74 -40.96 -13.83 13.97
CA LYS A 74 -41.35 -14.78 15.01
C LYS A 74 -42.29 -15.88 14.51
N LYS A 75 -43.22 -15.55 13.60
CA LYS A 75 -44.09 -16.56 12.94
C LYS A 75 -43.28 -17.47 12.03
N VAL A 76 -42.34 -16.90 11.28
CA VAL A 76 -41.44 -17.64 10.36
C VAL A 76 -40.52 -18.57 11.14
N SER A 77 -39.92 -18.11 12.23
CA SER A 77 -39.08 -18.92 13.11
C SER A 77 -39.85 -20.09 13.74
N LYS A 78 -41.15 -19.92 14.02
CA LYS A 78 -42.02 -20.99 14.53
C LYS A 78 -42.30 -22.08 13.49
N SER A 79 -42.38 -21.73 12.21
CA SER A 79 -42.61 -22.66 11.09
C SER A 79 -41.64 -22.32 9.93
N PRO A 80 -40.40 -22.85 9.96
CA PRO A 80 -39.35 -22.44 9.04
C PRO A 80 -39.50 -23.01 7.61
N MET A 81 -40.44 -23.93 7.40
CA MET A 81 -40.68 -24.51 6.08
C MET A 81 -41.24 -23.47 5.11
N VAL A 82 -40.59 -23.28 3.96
CA VAL A 82 -40.93 -22.24 2.97
C VAL A 82 -42.40 -22.33 2.53
N MET A 83 -42.94 -23.54 2.41
CA MET A 83 -44.35 -23.76 2.07
C MET A 83 -45.31 -23.25 3.15
N ASP A 84 -44.95 -23.37 4.42
CA ASP A 84 -45.76 -22.86 5.54
C ASP A 84 -45.70 -21.34 5.61
N VAL A 85 -44.52 -20.76 5.31
CA VAL A 85 -44.33 -19.31 5.21
C VAL A 85 -45.17 -18.72 4.08
N LEU A 86 -45.22 -19.37 2.91
CA LEU A 86 -46.05 -18.94 1.78
C LEU A 86 -47.56 -19.01 2.10
N ASN A 87 -47.95 -19.91 3.00
CA ASN A 87 -49.34 -20.06 3.47
C ASN A 87 -49.73 -19.02 4.54
N ILE A 88 -48.80 -18.20 5.04
CA ILE A 88 -49.13 -17.09 5.94
C ILE A 88 -50.04 -16.10 5.20
N PRO A 89 -51.23 -15.77 5.74
CA PRO A 89 -52.19 -14.94 5.04
C PRO A 89 -51.65 -13.54 4.80
N GLY A 90 -51.53 -13.16 3.52
CA GLY A 90 -51.11 -11.83 3.11
C GLY A 90 -49.62 -11.51 3.28
N VAL A 91 -48.75 -12.50 3.50
CA VAL A 91 -47.30 -12.31 3.71
C VAL A 91 -46.64 -11.46 2.61
N GLN A 92 -46.98 -11.72 1.35
CA GLN A 92 -46.43 -10.99 0.21
C GLN A 92 -46.83 -9.51 0.24
N ARG A 93 -48.11 -9.21 0.43
CA ARG A 93 -48.61 -7.82 0.54
C ARG A 93 -48.02 -7.10 1.76
N ALA A 94 -47.81 -7.83 2.87
CA ALA A 94 -47.18 -7.27 4.06
C ALA A 94 -45.73 -6.87 3.78
N LEU A 95 -44.93 -7.74 3.15
CA LEU A 95 -43.55 -7.45 2.78
C LEU A 95 -43.45 -6.33 1.73
N GLU A 96 -44.29 -6.32 0.70
CA GLU A 96 -44.34 -5.23 -0.30
C GLU A 96 -44.63 -3.87 0.37
N ARG A 97 -45.56 -3.85 1.34
CA ARG A 97 -45.86 -2.65 2.12
C ARG A 97 -44.70 -2.24 3.03
N LEU A 98 -44.04 -3.19 3.69
CA LEU A 98 -42.87 -2.90 4.52
C LEU A 98 -41.72 -2.35 3.67
N ALA A 99 -41.51 -2.87 2.45
CA ALA A 99 -40.48 -2.38 1.53
C ALA A 99 -40.70 -0.92 1.16
N ASP A 100 -41.94 -0.53 0.79
CA ASP A 100 -42.30 0.86 0.47
C ASP A 100 -42.11 1.79 1.67
N LEU A 101 -42.55 1.37 2.87
CA LEU A 101 -42.40 2.16 4.09
C LEU A 101 -40.93 2.34 4.50
N LEU A 102 -40.12 1.28 4.43
CA LEU A 102 -38.68 1.36 4.69
C LEU A 102 -37.98 2.24 3.66
N GLY A 103 -38.37 2.16 2.39
CA GLY A 103 -37.85 3.02 1.31
C GLY A 103 -38.13 4.51 1.57
N LYS A 104 -39.32 4.85 2.07
CA LYS A 104 -39.67 6.23 2.47
C LYS A 104 -38.80 6.75 3.62
N ILE A 105 -38.54 5.91 4.62
CA ILE A 105 -37.67 6.28 5.75
C ILE A 105 -36.23 6.48 5.28
N GLN A 106 -35.71 5.58 4.45
CA GLN A 106 -34.35 5.69 3.90
C GLN A 106 -34.20 6.95 3.05
N LYS A 107 -35.21 7.30 2.25
CA LYS A 107 -35.21 8.56 1.49
C LYS A 107 -35.19 9.78 2.42
N ALA A 108 -36.01 9.79 3.47
CA ALA A 108 -36.03 10.89 4.44
C ALA A 108 -34.69 11.04 5.18
N LEU A 109 -34.03 9.93 5.52
CA LEU A 109 -32.69 9.92 6.10
C LEU A 109 -31.65 10.48 5.12
N GLY A 110 -31.68 10.06 3.86
CA GLY A 110 -30.80 10.59 2.82
C GLY A 110 -30.95 12.09 2.61
N GLU A 111 -32.19 12.59 2.60
CA GLU A 111 -32.50 14.02 2.54
C GLU A 111 -31.96 14.77 3.77
N TYR A 112 -32.05 14.17 4.97
CA TYR A 112 -31.48 14.75 6.19
C TYR A 112 -29.95 14.85 6.12
N LEU A 113 -29.26 13.76 5.77
CA LEU A 113 -27.80 13.73 5.63
C LEU A 113 -27.30 14.76 4.62
N GLU A 114 -28.05 14.96 3.54
CA GLU A 114 -27.70 15.94 2.52
C GLU A 114 -27.87 17.39 3.00
N ARG A 115 -28.86 17.67 3.87
CA ARG A 115 -28.98 18.98 4.52
C ARG A 115 -27.81 19.24 5.45
N GLU A 116 -27.38 18.24 6.22
CA GLU A 116 -26.20 18.35 7.09
C GLU A 116 -24.94 18.61 6.25
N ARG A 117 -24.75 17.93 5.12
CA ARG A 117 -23.65 18.21 4.18
C ARG A 117 -23.66 19.62 3.62
N THR A 118 -24.85 20.11 3.26
CA THR A 118 -25.00 21.49 2.76
C THR A 118 -24.65 22.51 3.85
N SER A 119 -24.95 22.20 5.11
CA SER A 119 -24.63 23.07 6.24
C SER A 119 -23.12 23.10 6.56
N PHE A 120 -22.44 21.96 6.45
CA PHE A 120 -21.00 21.85 6.62
C PHE A 120 -20.37 21.09 5.43
N PRO A 121 -19.87 21.81 4.41
CA PRO A 121 -19.44 21.23 3.14
C PRO A 121 -18.37 20.13 3.21
N ARG A 122 -17.57 20.06 4.28
CA ARG A 122 -16.54 19.00 4.42
C ARG A 122 -17.15 17.60 4.64
N PHE A 123 -18.41 17.51 5.05
CA PHE A 123 -19.13 16.22 5.15
C PHE A 123 -19.37 15.54 3.80
N TYR A 124 -19.20 16.25 2.66
CA TYR A 124 -19.23 15.59 1.36
C TYR A 124 -18.12 14.56 1.17
N PHE A 125 -16.99 14.70 1.89
CA PHE A 125 -15.84 13.79 1.84
C PHE A 125 -15.92 12.62 2.81
N VAL A 126 -16.99 12.56 3.60
CA VAL A 126 -17.23 11.54 4.63
C VAL A 126 -18.36 10.62 4.18
N GLY A 127 -18.24 9.30 4.36
CA GLY A 127 -19.29 8.33 3.99
C GLY A 127 -20.61 8.53 4.76
N ASP A 128 -21.68 7.90 4.32
CA ASP A 128 -23.00 8.02 4.97
C ASP A 128 -22.97 7.46 6.41
N GLU A 129 -22.30 6.33 6.60
CA GLU A 129 -22.13 5.67 7.92
C GLU A 129 -21.29 6.51 8.88
N ASP A 130 -20.10 6.95 8.43
CA ASP A 130 -19.23 7.83 9.21
C ASP A 130 -19.97 9.13 9.60
N LEU A 131 -20.76 9.70 8.69
CA LEU A 131 -21.51 10.93 8.95
C LEU A 131 -22.58 10.72 10.02
N LEU A 132 -23.27 9.57 9.98
CA LEU A 132 -24.22 9.20 11.02
C LEU A 132 -23.54 8.98 12.37
N GLU A 133 -22.34 8.38 12.39
CA GLU A 133 -21.54 8.24 13.61
C GLU A 133 -21.13 9.59 14.19
N ILE A 134 -20.74 10.53 13.32
CA ILE A 134 -20.38 11.90 13.69
C ILE A 134 -21.58 12.63 14.31
N ILE A 135 -22.75 12.55 13.67
CA ILE A 135 -23.97 13.20 14.14
C ILE A 135 -24.47 12.55 15.44
N GLY A 136 -24.45 11.21 15.50
CA GLY A 136 -24.92 10.42 16.63
C GLY A 136 -24.05 10.52 17.89
N ASN A 137 -22.76 10.83 17.74
CA ASN A 137 -21.82 11.06 18.86
C ASN A 137 -21.41 12.53 19.00
N SER A 138 -22.25 13.48 18.57
CA SER A 138 -21.89 14.92 18.55
C SER A 138 -21.44 15.50 19.90
N LYS A 139 -21.89 14.92 21.02
CA LYS A 139 -21.48 15.30 22.39
C LYS A 139 -20.18 14.64 22.84
N ASN A 140 -19.81 13.49 22.27
CA ASN A 140 -18.63 12.73 22.67
C ASN A 140 -17.50 12.94 21.65
N VAL A 141 -16.72 13.99 21.89
CA VAL A 141 -15.64 14.41 20.99
C VAL A 141 -14.56 13.33 20.81
N ALA A 142 -14.29 12.51 21.82
CA ALA A 142 -13.27 11.46 21.73
C ALA A 142 -13.56 10.46 20.59
N ARG A 143 -14.84 10.15 20.35
CA ARG A 143 -15.25 9.29 19.22
C ARG A 143 -15.15 9.98 17.87
N LEU A 144 -15.32 11.30 17.83
CA LEU A 144 -15.22 12.09 16.60
C LEU A 144 -13.79 12.17 16.07
N GLN A 145 -12.79 12.04 16.95
CA GLN A 145 -11.39 12.29 16.59
C GLN A 145 -10.91 11.45 15.39
N LYS A 146 -11.36 10.19 15.29
CA LYS A 146 -10.99 9.29 14.19
C LYS A 146 -11.42 9.79 12.80
N HIS A 147 -12.42 10.65 12.70
CA HIS A 147 -12.95 11.14 11.42
C HIS A 147 -12.31 12.45 10.93
N PHE A 148 -11.58 13.20 11.76
CA PHE A 148 -11.01 14.50 11.35
C PHE A 148 -10.02 14.38 10.18
N LYS A 149 -9.26 13.28 10.13
CA LYS A 149 -8.35 12.97 9.01
C LYS A 149 -9.05 12.87 7.65
N LYS A 150 -10.36 12.59 7.63
CA LYS A 150 -11.17 12.55 6.40
C LYS A 150 -11.64 13.95 5.98
N MET A 151 -11.80 14.88 6.93
CA MET A 151 -12.36 16.22 6.71
C MET A 151 -11.31 17.32 6.52
N PHE A 152 -10.14 17.17 7.12
CA PHE A 152 -9.06 18.16 7.13
C PHE A 152 -7.75 17.55 6.64
N ALA A 153 -6.84 18.38 6.15
CA ALA A 153 -5.55 17.92 5.64
C ALA A 153 -4.61 17.44 6.77
N GLY A 154 -4.33 18.31 7.74
CA GLY A 154 -3.35 18.07 8.80
C GLY A 154 -3.92 17.81 10.19
N VAL A 155 -5.24 17.97 10.38
CA VAL A 155 -5.88 17.80 11.71
C VAL A 155 -6.13 16.31 11.97
N ALA A 156 -5.45 15.77 12.97
CA ALA A 156 -5.64 14.39 13.43
C ALA A 156 -6.52 14.32 14.68
N SER A 157 -6.33 15.24 15.62
CA SER A 157 -7.11 15.34 16.85
C SER A 157 -7.32 16.80 17.25
N ILE A 158 -8.25 17.01 18.18
CA ILE A 158 -8.53 18.32 18.77
C ILE A 158 -8.16 18.31 20.24
N LEU A 159 -7.56 19.40 20.70
CA LEU A 159 -7.16 19.59 22.09
C LEU A 159 -8.37 20.12 22.86
N LEU A 160 -8.68 19.44 23.96
CA LEU A 160 -9.80 19.78 24.83
C LEU A 160 -9.27 20.20 26.21
N ASN A 161 -10.08 20.98 26.93
CA ASN A 161 -9.88 21.19 28.36
C ASN A 161 -10.13 19.91 29.18
N GLU A 162 -9.75 19.92 30.46
CA GLU A 162 -9.93 18.77 31.37
C GLU A 162 -11.40 18.30 31.47
N GLU A 163 -12.35 19.21 31.27
CA GLU A 163 -13.80 18.94 31.33
C GLU A 163 -14.38 18.45 29.98
N ASN A 164 -13.59 18.39 28.90
CA ASN A 164 -14.01 18.04 27.53
C ASN A 164 -15.12 18.91 26.92
N THR A 165 -15.24 20.17 27.36
CA THR A 165 -16.28 21.14 26.96
C THR A 165 -15.77 22.25 26.05
N ILE A 166 -14.48 22.57 26.12
CA ILE A 166 -13.87 23.68 25.39
C ILE A 166 -12.73 23.14 24.54
N ILE A 167 -12.75 23.46 23.25
CA ILE A 167 -11.71 23.15 22.28
C ILE A 167 -10.64 24.24 22.37
N THR A 168 -9.46 23.87 22.87
CA THR A 168 -8.32 24.77 23.06
C THR A 168 -7.40 24.82 21.86
N GLY A 169 -7.44 23.82 20.97
CA GLY A 169 -6.56 23.75 19.81
C GLY A 169 -6.73 22.51 18.96
N ILE A 170 -5.79 22.29 18.05
CA ILE A 170 -5.71 21.16 17.12
C ILE A 170 -4.34 20.52 17.17
N ALA A 171 -4.26 19.22 16.86
CA ALA A 171 -3.01 18.49 16.78
C ALA A 171 -2.95 17.67 15.48
N SER A 172 -1.72 17.53 14.96
CA SER A 172 -1.40 16.71 13.79
C SER A 172 -1.05 15.28 14.18
N ARG A 173 -0.97 14.40 13.17
CA ARG A 173 -0.58 13.00 13.36
C ARG A 173 0.84 12.86 13.90
N GLU A 174 1.72 13.79 13.53
CA GLU A 174 3.13 13.83 13.93
C GLU A 174 3.33 14.43 15.33
N GLY A 175 2.26 14.84 16.01
CA GLY A 175 2.29 15.44 17.35
C GLY A 175 2.52 16.95 17.35
N GLU A 176 2.47 17.63 16.21
CA GLU A 176 2.49 19.09 16.16
C GLU A 176 1.15 19.69 16.59
N GLU A 177 1.18 20.61 17.55
CA GLU A 177 0.02 21.25 18.16
C GLU A 177 -0.12 22.72 17.77
N VAL A 178 -1.36 23.19 17.64
CA VAL A 178 -1.73 24.59 17.44
C VAL A 178 -2.79 24.97 18.45
N VAL A 179 -2.44 25.84 19.39
CA VAL A 179 -3.37 26.40 20.37
C VAL A 179 -4.10 27.58 19.71
N PHE A 180 -5.43 27.59 19.83
CA PHE A 180 -6.26 28.66 19.27
C PHE A 180 -6.13 29.95 20.06
N LEU A 181 -6.31 31.09 19.38
CA LEU A 181 -6.38 32.39 20.05
C LEU A 181 -7.69 32.53 20.82
N ASN A 182 -8.79 32.11 20.20
CA ASN A 182 -10.12 32.08 20.81
C ASN A 182 -10.59 30.61 20.93
N PRO A 183 -10.61 30.04 22.15
CA PRO A 183 -11.16 28.70 22.36
C PRO A 183 -12.63 28.59 21.95
N VAL A 184 -13.04 27.43 21.43
CA VAL A 184 -14.42 27.19 20.96
C VAL A 184 -15.18 26.33 21.98
N SER A 185 -16.32 26.82 22.46
CA SER A 185 -17.18 26.10 23.41
C SER A 185 -18.19 25.20 22.70
N THR A 186 -18.24 23.92 23.08
CA THR A 186 -19.24 22.97 22.54
C THR A 186 -20.59 23.08 23.24
N ILE A 187 -20.67 23.76 24.38
CA ILE A 187 -21.91 23.99 25.13
C ILE A 187 -22.71 25.14 24.51
N GLU A 188 -22.04 26.24 24.17
CA GLU A 188 -22.69 27.42 23.56
C GLU A 188 -23.19 27.10 22.14
N HIS A 189 -22.47 26.24 21.43
CA HIS A 189 -22.80 25.77 20.09
C HIS A 189 -23.04 24.26 20.10
N PRO A 190 -24.26 23.81 20.49
CA PRO A 190 -24.55 22.39 20.70
C PRO A 190 -24.63 21.58 19.39
N LYS A 191 -24.82 22.25 18.24
CA LYS A 191 -24.88 21.59 16.94
C LYS A 191 -23.49 21.37 16.37
N ILE A 192 -23.27 20.17 15.83
CA ILE A 192 -21.95 19.76 15.35
C ILE A 192 -21.41 20.59 14.19
N ASN A 193 -22.27 20.91 13.22
CA ASN A 193 -21.93 21.74 12.07
C ASN A 193 -21.52 23.17 12.48
N GLU A 194 -22.15 23.74 13.51
CA GLU A 194 -21.85 25.11 13.97
C GLU A 194 -20.45 25.20 14.59
N TRP A 195 -20.14 24.37 15.58
CA TRP A 195 -18.82 24.44 16.22
C TRP A 195 -17.70 23.97 15.30
N LEU A 196 -17.94 22.99 14.40
CA LEU A 196 -16.95 22.60 13.39
C LEU A 196 -16.62 23.74 12.43
N THR A 197 -17.63 24.54 12.04
CA THR A 197 -17.43 25.73 11.19
C THR A 197 -16.63 26.80 11.92
N LEU A 198 -16.86 26.97 13.23
CA LEU A 198 -16.08 27.90 14.07
C LEU A 198 -14.63 27.43 14.23
N VAL A 199 -14.40 26.13 14.46
CA VAL A 199 -13.05 25.53 14.51
C VAL A 199 -12.31 25.73 13.20
N GLU A 200 -12.96 25.52 12.05
CA GLU A 200 -12.36 25.79 10.73
C GLU A 200 -11.96 27.26 10.58
N LYS A 201 -12.83 28.18 10.99
CA LYS A 201 -12.55 29.62 10.92
C LYS A 201 -11.39 30.02 11.85
N GLU A 202 -11.42 29.56 13.09
CA GLU A 202 -10.40 29.90 14.09
C GLU A 202 -9.04 29.29 13.76
N MET A 203 -9.01 28.09 13.19
CA MET A 203 -7.79 27.47 12.64
C MET A 203 -7.09 28.41 11.65
N ARG A 204 -7.83 28.94 10.67
CA ARG A 204 -7.27 29.84 9.65
C ARG A 204 -6.77 31.15 10.26
N VAL A 205 -7.54 31.74 11.17
CA VAL A 205 -7.20 33.02 11.83
C VAL A 205 -5.97 32.86 12.73
N THR A 206 -5.91 31.79 13.52
CA THR A 206 -4.78 31.47 14.40
C THR A 206 -3.49 31.30 13.60
N LEU A 207 -3.52 30.53 12.51
CA LEU A 207 -2.35 30.35 11.64
C LEU A 207 -1.88 31.67 11.02
N ALA A 208 -2.80 32.53 10.59
CA ALA A 208 -2.46 33.82 10.00
C ALA A 208 -1.86 34.81 11.03
N SER A 209 -2.36 34.80 12.26
CA SER A 209 -1.77 35.56 13.37
C SER A 209 -0.38 35.03 13.76
N ASN A 210 -0.22 33.72 13.87
CA ASN A 210 1.08 33.09 14.15
C ASN A 210 2.10 33.42 13.05
N LEU A 211 1.69 33.46 11.78
CA LEU A 211 2.54 33.90 10.67
C LEU A 211 2.99 35.35 10.85
N THR A 212 2.08 36.25 11.23
CA THR A 212 2.40 37.67 11.46
C THR A 212 3.49 37.81 12.52
N GLN A 213 3.39 37.07 13.63
CA GLN A 213 4.40 37.06 14.68
C GLN A 213 5.71 36.43 14.21
N ALA A 214 5.67 35.29 13.52
CA ALA A 214 6.85 34.60 13.02
C ALA A 214 7.67 35.45 12.03
N VAL A 215 6.99 36.21 11.15
CA VAL A 215 7.62 37.15 10.20
C VAL A 215 8.24 38.37 10.91
N GLN A 216 7.76 38.74 12.09
CA GLN A 216 8.41 39.76 12.92
C GLN A 216 9.66 39.20 13.61
N ASP A 217 9.54 38.03 14.23
CA ASP A 217 10.62 37.37 14.95
C ASP A 217 11.80 37.01 14.02
N ILE A 218 11.55 36.54 12.79
CA ILE A 218 12.63 36.13 11.87
C ILE A 218 13.58 37.28 11.48
N LYS A 219 13.11 38.55 11.56
CA LYS A 219 13.92 39.73 11.21
C LYS A 219 15.14 39.91 12.13
N GLN A 220 15.11 39.34 13.33
CA GLN A 220 16.23 39.40 14.27
C GLN A 220 17.48 38.65 13.78
N PHE A 221 17.31 37.70 12.85
CA PHE A 221 18.41 36.87 12.33
C PHE A 221 19.10 37.45 11.09
N LYS A 222 18.79 38.71 10.72
CA LYS A 222 19.29 39.35 9.50
C LYS A 222 20.80 39.66 9.55
N ASP A 223 21.29 40.09 10.71
CA ASP A 223 22.67 40.58 10.89
C ASP A 223 23.60 39.53 11.54
N GLY A 224 23.12 38.29 11.70
CA GLY A 224 23.86 37.17 12.29
C GLY A 224 22.91 36.11 12.85
N ILE A 225 23.31 34.85 12.77
CA ILE A 225 22.49 33.72 13.21
C ILE A 225 23.13 33.11 14.44
N ASP A 226 22.48 33.27 15.60
CA ASP A 226 22.76 32.46 16.77
C ASP A 226 22.01 31.12 16.63
N PRO A 227 22.71 29.97 16.55
CA PRO A 227 22.07 28.67 16.41
C PRO A 227 21.03 28.39 17.50
N LYS A 228 21.26 28.82 18.76
CA LYS A 228 20.34 28.49 19.86
C LYS A 228 19.02 29.23 19.73
N LEU A 229 19.08 30.55 19.53
CA LEU A 229 17.89 31.38 19.34
C LEU A 229 17.12 30.97 18.07
N TYR A 230 17.83 30.55 17.03
CA TYR A 230 17.18 30.05 15.81
C TYR A 230 16.42 28.74 16.06
N MET A 231 16.97 27.80 16.84
CA MET A 231 16.26 26.57 17.20
C MET A 231 15.03 26.85 18.09
N GLU A 232 15.15 27.77 19.06
CA GLU A 232 14.01 28.19 19.88
C GLU A 232 12.89 28.79 19.03
N TRP A 233 13.23 29.57 18.00
CA TRP A 233 12.26 30.11 17.04
C TRP A 233 11.58 29.00 16.21
N VAL A 234 12.34 27.99 15.76
CA VAL A 234 11.78 26.83 15.02
C VAL A 234 10.84 25.99 15.91
N ASP A 235 11.09 25.91 17.20
CA ASP A 235 10.21 25.19 18.14
C ASP A 235 8.94 25.95 18.48
N LYS A 236 9.04 27.28 18.63
CA LYS A 236 7.92 28.16 18.99
C LYS A 236 6.77 28.10 17.98
N TYR A 237 7.08 27.95 16.69
CA TYR A 237 6.09 28.01 15.60
C TYR A 237 5.91 26.66 14.89
N GLN A 238 4.77 26.50 14.23
CA GLN A 238 4.47 25.30 13.44
C GLN A 238 5.35 25.21 12.18
N ALA A 239 5.61 23.99 11.70
CA ALA A 239 6.43 23.68 10.53
C ALA A 239 5.98 24.46 9.29
N GLN A 240 4.67 24.51 9.05
CA GLN A 240 4.06 25.25 7.95
C GLN A 240 4.38 26.75 8.03
N ILE A 241 4.26 27.35 9.21
CA ILE A 241 4.47 28.78 9.44
C ILE A 241 5.94 29.16 9.36
N VAL A 242 6.82 28.33 9.95
CA VAL A 242 8.28 28.51 9.91
C VAL A 242 8.79 28.57 8.47
N VAL A 243 8.32 27.67 7.60
CA VAL A 243 8.71 27.65 6.18
C VAL A 243 8.17 28.88 5.43
N LEU A 244 6.91 29.27 5.66
CA LEU A 244 6.33 30.48 5.05
C LEU A 244 7.06 31.74 5.47
N ALA A 245 7.37 31.90 6.75
CA ALA A 245 8.11 33.05 7.26
C ALA A 245 9.49 33.15 6.58
N ALA A 246 10.18 32.01 6.42
CA ALA A 246 11.45 31.96 5.71
C ALA A 246 11.30 32.30 4.20
N GLN A 247 10.22 31.89 3.54
CA GLN A 247 9.93 32.18 2.12
C GLN A 247 9.63 33.66 1.88
N ILE A 248 8.84 34.27 2.75
CA ILE A 248 8.51 35.71 2.73
C ILE A 248 9.79 36.52 2.90
N PHE A 249 10.55 36.24 3.95
CA PHE A 249 11.79 36.95 4.27
C PHE A 249 12.79 36.92 3.10
N TRP A 250 12.97 35.74 2.48
CA TRP A 250 13.83 35.59 1.31
C TRP A 250 13.32 36.35 0.08
N SER A 251 12.00 36.31 -0.19
CA SER A 251 11.40 37.01 -1.33
C SER A 251 11.59 38.53 -1.22
N GLU A 252 11.40 39.08 -0.01
CA GLU A 252 11.62 40.49 0.29
C GLU A 252 13.09 40.90 0.18
N ASP A 253 14.02 40.05 0.65
CA ASP A 253 15.46 40.33 0.58
C ASP A 253 16.00 40.29 -0.86
N VAL A 254 15.57 39.33 -1.67
CA VAL A 254 15.93 39.27 -3.10
C VAL A 254 15.37 40.47 -3.85
N GLU A 255 14.12 40.85 -3.58
CA GLU A 255 13.53 42.04 -4.23
C GLU A 255 14.20 43.33 -3.78
N ALA A 256 14.52 43.47 -2.49
CA ALA A 256 15.30 44.61 -1.99
C ALA A 256 16.72 44.67 -2.60
N ALA A 257 17.35 43.52 -2.85
CA ALA A 257 18.63 43.45 -3.55
C ALA A 257 18.50 43.87 -5.02
N LEU A 258 17.48 43.40 -5.74
CA LEU A 258 17.22 43.76 -7.14
C LEU A 258 16.84 45.24 -7.30
N VAL A 259 16.06 45.81 -6.36
CA VAL A 259 15.73 47.24 -6.35
C VAL A 259 16.97 48.10 -6.09
N LYS A 260 17.89 47.66 -5.21
CA LYS A 260 19.18 48.36 -4.99
C LYS A 260 20.09 48.32 -6.20
N MET A 261 20.02 47.28 -7.03
CA MET A 261 20.81 47.18 -8.26
C MET A 261 20.32 48.14 -9.35
N ASN A 262 19.03 48.50 -9.37
CA ASN A 262 18.45 49.56 -10.22
C ASN A 262 18.96 49.58 -11.70
N GLY A 263 19.17 48.40 -12.30
CA GLY A 263 19.66 48.27 -13.68
C GLY A 263 21.18 48.26 -13.86
N GLU A 264 21.97 48.53 -12.82
CA GLU A 264 23.42 48.30 -12.82
C GLU A 264 23.73 46.84 -12.48
N SER A 265 24.56 46.18 -13.28
CA SER A 265 24.99 44.78 -13.07
C SER A 265 26.03 44.65 -11.94
N GLN A 266 25.73 45.13 -10.73
CA GLN A 266 26.56 44.91 -9.55
C GLN A 266 26.14 43.58 -8.89
N LYS A 267 27.03 42.59 -8.77
CA LYS A 267 26.70 41.29 -8.13
C LYS A 267 26.54 41.36 -6.61
N GLY A 268 27.11 42.39 -5.97
CA GLY A 268 27.29 42.45 -4.52
C GLY A 268 26.02 42.26 -3.67
N PRO A 269 24.89 42.94 -3.95
CA PRO A 269 23.66 42.77 -3.17
C PRO A 269 23.07 41.35 -3.19
N LEU A 270 23.07 40.65 -4.34
CA LEU A 270 22.57 39.26 -4.43
C LEU A 270 23.56 38.27 -3.82
N GLU A 271 24.86 38.52 -3.93
CA GLU A 271 25.90 37.71 -3.28
C GLU A 271 25.79 37.75 -1.75
N LYS A 272 25.40 38.89 -1.17
CA LYS A 272 25.12 38.99 0.28
C LYS A 272 23.95 38.10 0.69
N VAL A 273 22.85 38.10 -0.08
CA VAL A 273 21.70 37.22 0.18
C VAL A 273 22.10 35.75 0.05
N LEU A 274 22.91 35.41 -0.96
CA LEU A 274 23.44 34.05 -1.13
C LEU A 274 24.29 33.60 0.07
N GLN A 275 25.21 34.44 0.55
CA GLN A 275 26.04 34.14 1.72
C GLN A 275 25.19 33.96 2.99
N GLN A 276 24.16 34.78 3.19
CA GLN A 276 23.23 34.62 4.32
C GLN A 276 22.50 33.27 4.27
N VAL A 277 21.96 32.90 3.10
CA VAL A 277 21.28 31.62 2.88
C VAL A 277 22.22 30.43 3.11
N GLU A 278 23.46 30.50 2.64
CA GLU A 278 24.47 29.45 2.84
C GLU A 278 24.87 29.32 4.31
N ASN A 279 25.04 30.43 5.03
CA ASN A 279 25.33 30.41 6.46
C ASN A 279 24.18 29.77 7.27
N THR A 280 22.92 30.09 6.96
CA THR A 280 21.76 29.44 7.61
C THR A 280 21.74 27.94 7.32
N LEU A 281 22.03 27.55 6.08
CA LEU A 281 22.03 26.16 5.65
C LEU A 281 23.09 25.34 6.39
N ASN A 282 24.28 25.90 6.60
CA ASN A 282 25.34 25.24 7.39
C ASN A 282 24.90 25.02 8.84
N VAL A 283 24.29 26.03 9.48
CA VAL A 283 23.74 25.90 10.85
C VAL A 283 22.65 24.81 10.91
N LEU A 284 21.79 24.72 9.90
CA LEU A 284 20.77 23.68 9.81
C LEU A 284 21.38 22.28 9.57
N ALA A 285 22.42 22.18 8.75
CA ALA A 285 23.09 20.91 8.47
C ALA A 285 23.77 20.36 9.73
N ASP A 286 24.41 21.22 10.51
CA ASP A 286 25.05 20.85 11.77
C ASP A 286 24.03 20.48 12.86
N SER A 287 22.85 21.10 12.87
CA SER A 287 21.81 20.78 13.85
C SER A 287 21.11 19.44 13.60
N VAL A 288 21.01 19.02 12.33
CA VAL A 288 20.43 17.72 11.94
C VAL A 288 21.35 16.54 12.28
N LEU A 289 22.67 16.78 12.34
CA LEU A 289 23.63 15.78 12.79
C LEU A 289 23.49 15.43 14.27
N GLN A 290 22.91 16.34 15.07
CA GLN A 290 22.69 16.12 16.49
C GLN A 290 21.46 15.25 16.76
N GLU A 291 21.43 14.65 17.96
CA GLU A 291 20.25 13.93 18.44
C GLU A 291 19.07 14.90 18.70
N GLN A 292 18.12 14.96 17.76
CA GLN A 292 16.94 15.82 17.82
C GLN A 292 15.64 15.02 18.01
N PRO A 293 14.61 15.62 18.64
CA PRO A 293 13.25 15.08 18.63
C PRO A 293 12.73 14.88 17.20
N GLN A 294 11.90 13.83 16.98
CA GLN A 294 11.40 13.48 15.64
C GLN A 294 10.67 14.64 14.95
N LEU A 295 9.84 15.38 15.69
CA LEU A 295 9.10 16.52 15.17
C LEU A 295 10.03 17.65 14.68
N ARG A 296 11.00 18.04 15.52
CA ARG A 296 11.98 19.07 15.18
C ARG A 296 12.83 18.64 13.98
N ARG A 297 13.23 17.37 13.92
CA ARG A 297 13.99 16.82 12.78
C ARG A 297 13.26 17.03 11.46
N LYS A 298 11.98 16.68 11.39
CA LYS A 298 11.17 16.92 10.18
C LYS A 298 11.05 18.41 9.83
N LYS A 299 10.89 19.29 10.83
CA LYS A 299 10.91 20.75 10.61
C LYS A 299 12.24 21.21 9.98
N LEU A 300 13.36 20.71 10.50
CA LEU A 300 14.70 21.03 9.97
C LEU A 300 14.87 20.48 8.54
N GLU A 301 14.43 19.26 8.25
CA GLU A 301 14.46 18.69 6.89
C GLU A 301 13.68 19.57 5.90
N HIS A 302 12.50 20.09 6.30
CA HIS A 302 11.71 21.00 5.46
C HIS A 302 12.41 22.33 5.23
N LEU A 303 13.02 22.89 6.27
CA LEU A 303 13.82 24.11 6.15
C LEU A 303 15.02 23.89 5.24
N ILE A 304 15.76 22.79 5.40
CA ILE A 304 16.93 22.48 4.56
C ILE A 304 16.52 22.40 3.08
N ASN A 305 15.46 21.67 2.77
CA ASN A 305 14.93 21.58 1.40
C ASN A 305 14.63 22.99 0.83
N GLU A 306 13.97 23.83 1.62
CA GLU A 306 13.64 25.21 1.23
C GLU A 306 14.89 26.09 1.05
N PHE A 307 15.86 26.04 1.96
CA PHE A 307 17.10 26.83 1.88
C PHE A 307 17.99 26.38 0.71
N VAL A 308 18.02 25.09 0.36
CA VAL A 308 18.72 24.61 -0.84
C VAL A 308 18.06 25.18 -2.11
N HIS A 309 16.73 25.22 -2.18
CA HIS A 309 16.02 25.85 -3.30
C HIS A 309 16.37 27.34 -3.41
N LYS A 310 16.28 28.10 -2.30
CA LYS A 310 16.65 29.53 -2.24
C LYS A 310 18.08 29.79 -2.71
N ARG A 311 19.03 28.96 -2.28
CA ARG A 311 20.43 29.02 -2.71
C ARG A 311 20.57 28.78 -4.22
N THR A 312 19.87 27.77 -4.74
CA THR A 312 19.92 27.40 -6.15
C THR A 312 19.34 28.50 -7.05
N VAL A 313 18.19 29.07 -6.67
CA VAL A 313 17.57 30.19 -7.39
C VAL A 313 18.45 31.44 -7.34
N THR A 314 18.97 31.82 -6.17
CA THR A 314 19.85 32.99 -6.05
C THR A 314 21.13 32.83 -6.88
N ARG A 315 21.77 31.64 -6.87
CA ARG A 315 22.90 31.33 -7.77
C ARG A 315 22.52 31.50 -9.25
N LYS A 316 21.35 31.01 -9.65
CA LYS A 316 20.85 31.13 -11.03
C LYS A 316 20.60 32.59 -11.44
N LEU A 317 20.06 33.42 -10.54
CA LEU A 317 19.86 34.85 -10.79
C LEU A 317 21.20 35.60 -10.97
N ILE A 318 22.21 35.26 -10.14
CA ILE A 318 23.56 35.84 -10.24
C ILE A 318 24.24 35.41 -11.55
N GLN A 319 24.14 34.13 -11.92
CA GLN A 319 24.70 33.61 -13.18
C GLN A 319 24.04 34.24 -14.41
N SER A 320 22.73 34.50 -14.35
CA SER A 320 21.96 35.11 -15.44
C SER A 320 22.12 36.64 -15.52
N GLY A 321 22.81 37.26 -14.56
CA GLY A 321 23.07 38.71 -14.56
C GLY A 321 21.80 39.56 -14.38
N VAL A 322 20.79 39.07 -13.66
CA VAL A 322 19.50 39.75 -13.49
C VAL A 322 19.67 41.03 -12.66
N SER A 323 19.19 42.16 -13.19
CA SER A 323 19.36 43.50 -12.58
C SER A 323 18.04 44.21 -12.24
N SER A 324 16.89 43.58 -12.50
CA SER A 324 15.56 44.17 -12.27
C SER A 324 14.62 43.18 -11.60
N ASN A 325 13.76 43.67 -10.69
CA ASN A 325 12.67 42.89 -10.09
C ASN A 325 11.55 42.51 -11.09
N LYS A 326 11.55 43.10 -12.29
CA LYS A 326 10.62 42.74 -13.37
C LYS A 326 11.19 41.71 -14.35
N ALA A 327 12.42 41.26 -14.16
CA ALA A 327 13.03 40.25 -15.03
C ALA A 327 12.28 38.91 -14.94
N PHE A 328 12.08 38.25 -16.09
CA PHE A 328 11.29 37.03 -16.16
C PHE A 328 11.88 35.89 -15.33
N GLU A 329 13.21 35.83 -15.24
CA GLU A 329 13.96 34.84 -14.45
C GLU A 329 13.61 34.89 -12.95
N TRP A 330 13.26 36.07 -12.44
CA TRP A 330 12.73 36.23 -11.08
C TRP A 330 11.22 36.01 -11.03
N LEU A 331 10.48 36.60 -11.99
CA LEU A 331 9.02 36.51 -12.00
C LEU A 331 8.51 35.07 -12.18
N CYS A 332 9.25 34.20 -12.89
CA CYS A 332 8.89 32.80 -13.11
C CYS A 332 8.99 31.94 -11.85
N GLN A 333 9.70 32.41 -10.83
CA GLN A 333 9.77 31.77 -9.51
C GLN A 333 8.53 32.12 -8.67
N MET A 334 8.20 31.24 -7.73
CA MET A 334 7.12 31.47 -6.78
C MET A 334 7.58 32.42 -5.68
N ARG A 335 6.90 33.55 -5.53
CA ARG A 335 7.29 34.65 -4.64
C ARG A 335 6.20 34.92 -3.62
N PHE A 336 6.62 35.23 -2.40
CA PHE A 336 5.74 35.40 -1.25
C PHE A 336 5.80 36.84 -0.76
N TYR A 337 4.65 37.48 -0.66
CA TYR A 337 4.53 38.87 -0.26
C TYR A 337 3.60 39.00 0.94
N PHE A 338 4.09 39.65 1.98
CA PHE A 338 3.35 39.88 3.20
C PHE A 338 3.08 41.37 3.38
N ASP A 339 1.82 41.78 3.32
CA ASP A 339 1.42 43.17 3.56
C ASP A 339 0.79 43.32 4.95
N PRO A 340 1.51 43.85 5.95
CA PRO A 340 0.98 44.05 7.29
C PRO A 340 -0.07 45.17 7.37
N ARG A 341 -0.24 45.99 6.32
CA ARG A 341 -1.22 47.09 6.30
C ARG A 341 -2.63 46.61 5.97
N GLN A 342 -2.76 45.39 5.44
CA GLN A 342 -4.04 44.82 5.07
C GLN A 342 -4.87 44.48 6.32
N THR A 343 -6.12 44.93 6.34
CA THR A 343 -7.03 44.79 7.50
C THR A 343 -7.53 43.37 7.68
N GLU A 344 -7.78 42.65 6.58
CA GLU A 344 -8.14 41.23 6.63
C GLU A 344 -6.89 40.35 6.77
N VAL A 345 -6.71 39.75 7.96
CA VAL A 345 -5.55 38.91 8.29
C VAL A 345 -5.33 37.78 7.28
N LEU A 346 -6.41 37.18 6.78
CA LEU A 346 -6.36 36.08 5.80
C LEU A 346 -5.85 36.51 4.42
N LYS A 347 -5.91 37.80 4.09
CA LYS A 347 -5.44 38.35 2.80
C LYS A 347 -4.09 39.07 2.90
N GLN A 348 -3.44 39.02 4.07
CA GLN A 348 -2.12 39.64 4.27
C GLN A 348 -1.02 38.94 3.47
N LEU A 349 -1.13 37.61 3.28
CA LEU A 349 -0.20 36.83 2.48
C LEU A 349 -0.71 36.67 1.05
N THR A 350 0.09 37.09 0.08
CA THR A 350 -0.15 36.89 -1.34
C THR A 350 1.02 36.15 -1.99
N ILE A 351 0.70 35.20 -2.87
CA ILE A 351 1.68 34.38 -3.57
C ILE A 351 1.59 34.70 -5.05
N HIS A 352 2.73 35.05 -5.64
CA HIS A 352 2.84 35.45 -7.04
C HIS A 352 3.69 34.45 -7.82
N MET A 353 3.24 34.07 -9.00
CA MET A 353 4.03 33.28 -9.95
C MET A 353 3.74 33.76 -11.38
N ALA A 354 4.78 34.26 -12.05
CA ALA A 354 4.66 35.10 -13.25
C ALA A 354 3.61 36.22 -13.05
N ASN A 355 2.50 36.19 -13.79
CA ASN A 355 1.37 37.13 -13.68
C ASN A 355 0.24 36.65 -12.75
N ALA A 356 0.26 35.39 -12.32
CA ALA A 356 -0.79 34.82 -11.48
C ALA A 356 -0.63 35.28 -10.02
N ARG A 357 -1.74 35.54 -9.34
CA ARG A 357 -1.79 35.98 -7.95
C ARG A 357 -2.79 35.14 -7.16
N PHE A 358 -2.34 34.59 -6.04
CA PHE A 358 -3.15 33.74 -5.17
C PHE A 358 -3.10 34.23 -3.73
N TYR A 359 -4.23 34.15 -3.04
CA TYR A 359 -4.27 34.22 -1.59
C TYR A 359 -3.93 32.86 -0.98
N TYR A 360 -3.27 32.88 0.18
CA TYR A 360 -2.99 31.68 0.93
C TYR A 360 -4.27 31.16 1.60
N GLY A 361 -4.55 29.85 1.51
CA GLY A 361 -5.80 29.29 2.03
C GLY A 361 -5.84 29.10 3.56
N PHE A 362 -4.68 29.12 4.24
CA PHE A 362 -4.54 28.87 5.68
C PHE A 362 -5.18 27.55 6.16
N GLU A 363 -5.24 26.52 5.30
CA GLU A 363 -5.54 25.17 5.76
C GLU A 363 -4.37 24.63 6.59
N TYR A 364 -4.64 24.04 7.76
CA TYR A 364 -3.59 23.40 8.55
C TYR A 364 -3.14 22.10 7.89
N LEU A 365 -1.85 22.04 7.53
CA LEU A 365 -1.27 20.90 6.83
C LEU A 365 -0.61 19.89 7.78
N GLY A 366 -0.22 20.32 8.97
CA GLY A 366 0.66 19.56 9.87
C GLY A 366 2.06 19.40 9.29
N VAL A 367 2.78 18.36 9.70
CA VAL A 367 4.15 18.09 9.25
C VAL A 367 4.16 17.06 8.12
N GLN A 368 3.75 17.52 6.94
CA GLN A 368 3.77 16.69 5.72
C GLN A 368 5.14 16.70 5.05
N ASP A 369 5.50 15.58 4.42
CA ASP A 369 6.74 15.47 3.66
C ASP A 369 6.76 16.51 2.51
N ARG A 370 7.85 17.28 2.42
CA ARG A 370 8.07 18.22 1.32
C ARG A 370 8.75 17.56 0.13
N LEU A 371 8.19 17.79 -1.06
CA LEU A 371 8.85 17.49 -2.33
C LEU A 371 10.07 18.41 -2.52
N VAL A 372 11.14 17.90 -3.13
CA VAL A 372 12.29 18.70 -3.56
C VAL A 372 11.89 19.57 -4.75
N GLN A 373 12.15 20.88 -4.67
CA GLN A 373 11.87 21.81 -5.77
C GLN A 373 12.95 21.73 -6.84
N THR A 374 12.67 20.94 -7.88
CA THR A 374 13.51 20.78 -9.06
C THR A 374 13.09 21.72 -10.19
N PRO A 375 13.92 21.97 -11.22
CA PRO A 375 13.50 22.72 -12.39
C PRO A 375 12.25 22.14 -13.08
N LEU A 376 12.06 20.81 -13.02
CA LEU A 376 10.83 20.18 -13.53
C LEU A 376 9.63 20.50 -12.63
N THR A 377 9.81 20.48 -11.31
CA THR A 377 8.80 20.88 -10.32
C THR A 377 8.40 22.35 -10.52
N ASP A 378 9.36 23.25 -10.70
CA ASP A 378 9.10 24.67 -10.95
C ASP A 378 8.34 24.89 -12.26
N ARG A 379 8.72 24.16 -13.32
CA ARG A 379 7.97 24.16 -14.59
C ARG A 379 6.55 23.65 -14.39
N CYS A 380 6.37 22.64 -13.53
CA CYS A 380 5.05 22.14 -13.16
C CYS A 380 4.24 23.21 -12.43
N TYR A 381 4.81 23.84 -11.40
CA TYR A 381 4.17 24.90 -10.64
C TYR A 381 3.80 26.07 -11.55
N LEU A 382 4.68 26.48 -12.47
CA LEU A 382 4.40 27.53 -13.44
C LEU A 382 3.21 27.16 -14.33
N THR A 383 3.21 25.94 -14.88
CA THR A 383 2.15 25.52 -15.80
C THR A 383 0.79 25.39 -15.08
N MET A 384 0.80 24.83 -13.87
CA MET A 384 -0.40 24.63 -13.07
C MET A 384 -0.95 25.96 -12.55
N THR A 385 -0.12 26.86 -12.02
CA THR A 385 -0.56 28.21 -11.60
C THR A 385 -1.11 29.01 -12.77
N GLN A 386 -0.51 28.90 -13.95
CA GLN A 386 -1.04 29.51 -15.17
C GLN A 386 -2.36 28.86 -15.64
N ALA A 387 -2.56 27.58 -15.40
CA ALA A 387 -3.84 26.91 -15.65
C ALA A 387 -4.92 27.43 -14.71
N LEU A 388 -4.61 27.56 -13.42
CA LEU A 388 -5.51 28.10 -12.40
C LEU A 388 -5.90 29.56 -12.67
N GLU A 389 -4.94 30.39 -13.08
CA GLU A 389 -5.20 31.78 -13.49
C GLU A 389 -6.13 31.84 -14.71
N ALA A 390 -5.96 30.91 -15.66
CA ALA A 390 -6.84 30.76 -16.81
C ALA A 390 -8.18 30.05 -16.51
N LYS A 391 -8.42 29.67 -15.24
CA LYS A 391 -9.59 28.89 -14.80
C LYS A 391 -9.78 27.58 -15.58
N LEU A 392 -8.66 26.93 -15.89
CA LEU A 392 -8.58 25.60 -16.49
C LEU A 392 -8.08 24.58 -15.45
N GLY A 393 -8.38 23.32 -15.69
CA GLY A 393 -7.80 22.22 -14.90
C GLY A 393 -6.34 21.97 -15.27
N GLY A 394 -5.59 21.32 -14.38
CA GLY A 394 -4.20 20.90 -14.64
C GLY A 394 -4.10 19.43 -15.01
N SER A 395 -3.37 19.06 -16.08
CA SER A 395 -3.17 17.65 -16.47
C SER A 395 -1.70 17.27 -16.65
N PRO A 396 -0.93 17.05 -15.56
CA PRO A 396 0.39 16.46 -15.65
C PRO A 396 0.32 15.01 -16.12
N PHE A 397 1.09 14.65 -17.15
CA PHE A 397 1.15 13.30 -17.71
C PHE A 397 2.60 12.83 -17.90
N GLY A 398 2.81 11.51 -17.85
CA GLY A 398 4.13 10.91 -18.00
C GLY A 398 4.22 9.55 -17.32
N PRO A 399 5.39 8.88 -17.36
CA PRO A 399 5.58 7.56 -16.76
C PRO A 399 5.27 7.53 -15.25
N ALA A 400 4.99 6.34 -14.70
CA ALA A 400 4.82 6.16 -13.26
C ALA A 400 6.09 6.56 -12.51
N GLY A 401 5.96 7.10 -11.29
CA GLY A 401 7.11 7.46 -10.46
C GLY A 401 7.82 8.77 -10.82
N THR A 402 7.31 9.57 -11.77
CA THR A 402 7.88 10.89 -12.11
C THR A 402 7.41 12.04 -11.19
N GLY A 403 6.62 11.73 -10.15
CA GLY A 403 6.18 12.70 -9.15
C GLY A 403 4.99 13.58 -9.56
N LYS A 404 4.13 13.12 -10.48
CA LYS A 404 2.96 13.88 -10.98
C LYS A 404 1.98 14.26 -9.86
N THR A 405 1.45 13.27 -9.16
CA THR A 405 0.48 13.44 -8.06
C THR A 405 1.09 14.24 -6.92
N GLU A 406 2.33 13.91 -6.53
CA GLU A 406 3.05 14.60 -5.47
C GLU A 406 3.38 16.06 -5.82
N SER A 407 3.64 16.40 -7.09
CA SER A 407 3.85 17.79 -7.50
C SER A 407 2.57 18.62 -7.39
N VAL A 408 1.41 18.07 -7.75
CA VAL A 408 0.12 18.76 -7.59
C VAL A 408 -0.21 18.96 -6.11
N LYS A 409 0.00 17.92 -5.28
CA LYS A 409 -0.19 17.98 -3.83
C LYS A 409 0.73 19.01 -3.19
N ALA A 410 2.02 18.99 -3.54
CA ALA A 410 3.00 19.94 -3.04
C ALA A 410 2.69 21.39 -3.45
N LEU A 411 2.16 21.61 -4.66
CA LEU A 411 1.70 22.93 -5.10
C LEU A 411 0.52 23.43 -4.26
N GLY A 412 -0.49 22.59 -4.02
CA GLY A 412 -1.64 22.98 -3.20
C GLY A 412 -1.23 23.27 -1.76
N ASN A 413 -0.34 22.46 -1.19
CA ASN A 413 0.26 22.70 0.12
C ASN A 413 1.02 24.04 0.18
N GLN A 414 1.76 24.37 -0.89
CA GLN A 414 2.50 25.63 -1.02
C GLN A 414 1.56 26.85 -1.10
N LEU A 415 0.33 26.68 -1.60
CA LEU A 415 -0.72 27.70 -1.60
C LEU A 415 -1.65 27.63 -0.37
N GLY A 416 -1.41 26.71 0.56
CA GLY A 416 -2.21 26.52 1.78
C GLY A 416 -3.62 26.01 1.51
N ARG A 417 -3.79 25.23 0.44
CA ARG A 417 -5.07 24.69 -0.03
C ARG A 417 -5.27 23.25 0.45
N PHE A 418 -6.52 22.89 0.69
CA PHE A 418 -6.88 21.51 0.98
C PHE A 418 -6.88 20.69 -0.31
N VAL A 419 -5.92 19.77 -0.45
CA VAL A 419 -5.80 18.88 -1.61
C VAL A 419 -6.29 17.48 -1.27
N LEU A 420 -7.19 16.96 -2.09
CA LEU A 420 -7.71 15.60 -2.01
C LEU A 420 -7.22 14.80 -3.21
N VAL A 421 -6.61 13.65 -2.94
CA VAL A 421 -6.17 12.71 -3.98
C VAL A 421 -7.18 11.56 -4.06
N PHE A 422 -7.74 11.34 -5.24
CA PHE A 422 -8.66 10.25 -5.55
C PHE A 422 -7.98 9.32 -6.55
N ASN A 423 -7.64 8.11 -6.11
CA ASN A 423 -7.13 7.08 -7.00
C ASN A 423 -8.33 6.50 -7.76
N CYS A 424 -8.43 6.77 -9.06
CA CYS A 424 -9.55 6.31 -9.86
C CYS A 424 -9.41 4.81 -10.13
N ASP A 425 -10.51 4.08 -10.02
CA ASP A 425 -10.64 2.67 -10.42
C ASP A 425 -11.92 2.50 -11.24
N GLU A 426 -12.09 1.35 -11.89
CA GLU A 426 -13.27 1.03 -12.72
C GLU A 426 -14.57 1.05 -11.92
N THR A 427 -14.49 0.89 -10.59
CA THR A 427 -15.63 0.86 -9.66
C THR A 427 -16.22 2.23 -9.30
N PHE A 428 -15.61 3.33 -9.72
CA PHE A 428 -16.14 4.67 -9.43
C PHE A 428 -17.50 4.88 -10.10
N ASP A 429 -18.49 5.40 -9.38
CA ASP A 429 -19.80 5.70 -9.97
C ASP A 429 -19.94 7.20 -10.32
N PHE A 430 -20.75 7.51 -11.32
CA PHE A 430 -21.11 8.86 -11.73
C PHE A 430 -21.74 9.67 -10.59
N GLN A 431 -22.58 9.04 -9.75
CA GLN A 431 -23.17 9.72 -8.60
C GLN A 431 -22.12 10.07 -7.53
N ALA A 432 -21.15 9.18 -7.32
CA ALA A 432 -20.05 9.39 -6.38
C ALA A 432 -19.15 10.55 -6.84
N MET A 433 -18.80 10.60 -8.13
CA MET A 433 -18.04 11.71 -8.72
C MET A 433 -18.78 13.04 -8.62
N GLY A 434 -20.08 13.05 -8.94
CA GLY A 434 -20.93 14.23 -8.79
C GLY A 434 -20.93 14.76 -7.35
N ARG A 435 -21.10 13.87 -6.37
CA ARG A 435 -21.04 14.21 -4.93
C ARG A 435 -19.69 14.81 -4.54
N ILE A 436 -18.57 14.23 -5.00
CA ILE A 436 -17.22 14.76 -4.74
C ILE A 436 -17.09 16.17 -5.30
N PHE A 437 -17.55 16.43 -6.53
CA PHE A 437 -17.49 17.77 -7.12
C PHE A 437 -18.31 18.80 -6.35
N VAL A 438 -19.50 18.44 -5.83
CA VAL A 438 -20.28 19.33 -4.96
C VAL A 438 -19.46 19.73 -3.73
N GLY A 439 -18.83 18.76 -3.06
CA GLY A 439 -17.95 19.02 -1.92
C GLY A 439 -16.76 19.92 -2.26
N LEU A 440 -16.07 19.64 -3.38
CA LEU A 440 -14.95 20.44 -3.86
C LEU A 440 -15.36 21.90 -4.17
N CYS A 441 -16.51 22.08 -4.83
CA CYS A 441 -17.05 23.40 -5.18
C CYS A 441 -17.36 24.23 -3.94
N GLN A 442 -18.04 23.65 -2.95
CA GLN A 442 -18.46 24.38 -1.75
C GLN A 442 -17.29 24.71 -0.81
N VAL A 443 -16.36 23.76 -0.62
CA VAL A 443 -15.18 23.97 0.25
C VAL A 443 -14.15 24.88 -0.42
N GLY A 444 -14.03 24.84 -1.75
CA GLY A 444 -12.88 25.45 -2.45
C GLY A 444 -11.62 24.60 -2.35
N ALA A 445 -11.78 23.27 -2.26
CA ALA A 445 -10.70 22.31 -2.20
C ALA A 445 -10.21 21.93 -3.62
N TRP A 446 -9.02 21.34 -3.68
CA TRP A 446 -8.43 20.83 -4.92
C TRP A 446 -8.69 19.33 -5.04
N GLY A 447 -9.30 18.91 -6.16
CA GLY A 447 -9.47 17.50 -6.49
C GLY A 447 -8.39 17.03 -7.45
N CYS A 448 -7.46 16.20 -6.99
CA CYS A 448 -6.45 15.52 -7.80
C CYS A 448 -6.89 14.08 -8.08
N PHE A 449 -7.25 13.80 -9.32
CA PHE A 449 -7.67 12.48 -9.75
C PHE A 449 -6.47 11.73 -10.33
N ASP A 450 -5.94 10.78 -9.54
CA ASP A 450 -4.82 9.94 -9.94
C ASP A 450 -5.30 8.82 -10.85
N GLU A 451 -4.50 8.52 -11.87
CA GLU A 451 -4.80 7.50 -12.89
C GLU A 451 -6.17 7.66 -13.54
N PHE A 452 -6.58 8.89 -13.83
CA PHE A 452 -7.92 9.19 -14.37
C PHE A 452 -8.25 8.45 -15.67
N ASN A 453 -7.23 8.05 -16.43
CA ASN A 453 -7.37 7.25 -17.64
C ASN A 453 -7.77 5.78 -17.39
N ARG A 454 -7.97 5.38 -16.13
CA ARG A 454 -8.51 4.06 -15.74
C ARG A 454 -10.04 4.01 -15.74
N LEU A 455 -10.70 5.16 -15.73
CA LEU A 455 -12.16 5.20 -15.83
C LEU A 455 -12.62 4.72 -17.22
N GLU A 456 -13.77 4.07 -17.26
CA GLU A 456 -14.40 3.66 -18.51
C GLU A 456 -14.72 4.88 -19.39
N GLU A 457 -14.63 4.73 -20.71
CA GLU A 457 -14.87 5.82 -21.67
C GLU A 457 -16.26 6.45 -21.51
N ARG A 458 -17.29 5.65 -21.24
CA ARG A 458 -18.66 6.13 -21.01
C ARG A 458 -18.72 7.07 -19.81
N MET A 459 -18.01 6.75 -18.74
CA MET A 459 -17.98 7.53 -17.51
C MET A 459 -17.13 8.78 -17.67
N LEU A 460 -15.98 8.68 -18.34
CA LEU A 460 -15.14 9.83 -18.70
C LEU A 460 -15.94 10.87 -19.48
N SER A 461 -16.79 10.44 -20.41
CA SER A 461 -17.68 11.34 -21.15
C SER A 461 -18.66 12.06 -20.21
N ALA A 462 -19.31 11.36 -19.30
CA ALA A 462 -20.27 11.96 -18.37
C ALA A 462 -19.61 12.92 -17.36
N VAL A 463 -18.44 12.56 -16.84
CA VAL A 463 -17.65 13.39 -15.93
C VAL A 463 -17.12 14.65 -16.66
N SER A 464 -16.76 14.53 -17.95
CA SER A 464 -16.29 15.69 -18.72
C SER A 464 -17.34 16.80 -18.80
N GLN A 465 -18.62 16.46 -18.90
CA GLN A 465 -19.71 17.43 -18.89
C GLN A 465 -19.80 18.16 -17.54
N GLN A 466 -19.70 17.44 -16.42
CA GLN A 466 -19.71 18.07 -15.09
C GLN A 466 -18.52 19.03 -14.90
N ILE A 467 -17.32 18.61 -15.31
CA ILE A 467 -16.11 19.44 -15.24
C ILE A 467 -16.26 20.69 -16.10
N GLN A 468 -16.82 20.54 -17.31
CA GLN A 468 -17.07 21.66 -18.21
C GLN A 468 -17.97 22.70 -17.56
N THR A 469 -19.11 22.30 -17.00
CA THR A 469 -20.07 23.22 -16.35
C THR A 469 -19.41 23.97 -15.19
N ILE A 470 -18.58 23.30 -14.39
CA ILE A 470 -17.85 23.93 -13.27
C ILE A 470 -16.85 24.97 -13.78
N GLN A 471 -16.05 24.62 -14.78
CA GLN A 471 -15.02 25.51 -15.31
C GLN A 471 -15.60 26.72 -16.05
N GLU A 472 -16.70 26.54 -16.78
CA GLU A 472 -17.41 27.64 -17.45
C GLU A 472 -17.92 28.65 -16.42
N ALA A 473 -18.45 28.18 -15.29
CA ALA A 473 -18.89 29.04 -14.20
C ALA A 473 -17.73 29.74 -13.47
N LEU A 474 -16.58 29.09 -13.33
CA LEU A 474 -15.37 29.73 -12.82
C LEU A 474 -14.84 30.82 -13.76
N LYS A 475 -15.06 30.69 -15.08
CA LYS A 475 -14.68 31.70 -16.08
C LYS A 475 -15.63 32.90 -16.12
N SER A 476 -16.94 32.68 -15.95
CA SER A 476 -17.97 33.74 -15.98
C SER A 476 -17.91 34.70 -14.78
N GLN A 477 -17.17 34.34 -13.72
CA GLN A 477 -16.91 35.19 -12.55
C GLN A 477 -16.39 36.61 -12.91
N ARG A 478 -15.79 36.81 -14.08
CA ARG A 478 -15.27 38.12 -14.49
C ARG A 478 -16.35 39.19 -14.69
N ASP A 479 -17.60 38.80 -14.91
CA ASP A 479 -18.64 39.73 -15.41
C ASP A 479 -19.70 40.12 -14.35
N SER A 480 -19.82 39.42 -13.23
CA SER A 480 -20.84 39.68 -12.21
C SER A 480 -20.31 39.44 -10.80
N GLY A 481 -20.30 40.47 -9.96
CA GLY A 481 -19.86 40.42 -8.56
C GLY A 481 -20.78 39.64 -7.60
N ASP A 482 -21.73 38.87 -8.14
CA ASP A 482 -22.62 37.99 -7.38
C ASP A 482 -22.04 36.57 -7.32
N GLY A 483 -22.41 35.80 -6.29
CA GLY A 483 -21.86 34.47 -6.06
C GLY A 483 -22.06 33.50 -7.23
N ILE A 484 -21.02 32.77 -7.61
CA ILE A 484 -21.07 31.75 -8.68
C ILE A 484 -21.90 30.56 -8.23
N SER A 485 -22.89 30.16 -9.02
CA SER A 485 -23.65 28.92 -8.82
C SER A 485 -23.62 28.05 -10.08
N VAL A 486 -23.61 26.72 -9.88
CA VAL A 486 -23.56 25.71 -10.94
C VAL A 486 -24.59 24.65 -10.67
N GLU A 487 -25.27 24.19 -11.72
CA GLU A 487 -26.10 23.00 -11.65
C GLU A 487 -25.25 21.73 -11.75
N LEU A 488 -25.13 21.00 -10.64
CA LEU A 488 -24.48 19.69 -10.57
C LEU A 488 -25.48 18.65 -10.07
N VAL A 489 -25.65 17.56 -10.83
CA VAL A 489 -26.54 16.44 -10.47
C VAL A 489 -27.97 16.93 -10.14
N GLY A 490 -28.47 17.90 -10.90
CA GLY A 490 -29.81 18.49 -10.71
C GLY A 490 -29.95 19.43 -9.51
N LYS A 491 -28.84 19.92 -8.93
CA LYS A 491 -28.84 20.88 -7.81
C LYS A 491 -27.99 22.10 -8.11
N GLN A 492 -28.45 23.27 -7.68
CA GLN A 492 -27.67 24.50 -7.71
C GLN A 492 -26.68 24.55 -6.54
N VAL A 493 -25.39 24.68 -6.84
CA VAL A 493 -24.29 24.62 -5.88
C VAL A 493 -23.43 25.86 -6.01
N LYS A 494 -23.11 26.50 -4.88
CA LYS A 494 -22.18 27.63 -4.85
C LYS A 494 -20.75 27.13 -5.08
N VAL A 495 -20.03 27.77 -6.01
CA VAL A 495 -18.64 27.43 -6.35
C VAL A 495 -17.69 28.46 -5.76
N SER A 496 -16.74 28.00 -4.94
CA SER A 496 -15.62 28.80 -4.46
C SER A 496 -14.60 29.02 -5.58
N SER A 497 -14.07 30.24 -5.69
CA SER A 497 -13.09 30.62 -6.72
C SER A 497 -11.73 29.92 -6.58
N ASP A 498 -11.51 29.32 -5.41
CA ASP A 498 -10.27 28.62 -5.04
C ASP A 498 -10.27 27.15 -5.46
N MET A 499 -11.43 26.63 -5.87
CA MET A 499 -11.62 25.27 -6.32
C MET A 499 -10.84 25.02 -7.62
N ALA A 500 -10.22 23.85 -7.71
CA ALA A 500 -9.50 23.42 -8.89
C ALA A 500 -9.56 21.89 -9.08
N ILE A 501 -9.49 21.47 -10.33
CA ILE A 501 -9.49 20.07 -10.72
C ILE A 501 -8.17 19.75 -11.41
N PHE A 502 -7.52 18.69 -10.95
CA PHE A 502 -6.29 18.15 -11.51
C PHE A 502 -6.47 16.69 -11.89
N ILE A 503 -5.86 16.29 -13.00
CA ILE A 503 -5.88 14.92 -13.51
C ILE A 503 -4.44 14.48 -13.75
N THR A 504 -4.08 13.29 -13.27
CA THR A 504 -2.81 12.66 -13.67
C THR A 504 -3.10 11.47 -14.60
N MET A 505 -2.17 11.19 -15.50
CA MET A 505 -2.27 10.02 -16.37
C MET A 505 -0.90 9.41 -16.69
N ASN A 506 -0.91 8.10 -16.87
CA ASN A 506 0.22 7.33 -17.38
C ASN A 506 -0.09 6.91 -18.83
N PRO A 507 0.44 7.61 -19.84
CA PRO A 507 0.22 7.22 -21.24
C PRO A 507 0.93 5.90 -21.56
N GLY A 508 0.30 5.04 -22.37
CA GLY A 508 0.90 3.79 -22.88
C GLY A 508 0.82 2.57 -21.96
N TYR A 509 0.10 2.68 -20.83
CA TYR A 509 -0.15 1.56 -19.93
C TYR A 509 -1.29 0.68 -20.48
N ALA A 510 -1.12 -0.64 -20.44
CA ALA A 510 -2.14 -1.58 -20.93
C ALA A 510 -3.45 -1.45 -20.12
N GLY A 511 -4.60 -1.56 -20.80
CA GLY A 511 -5.93 -1.52 -20.18
C GLY A 511 -6.47 -0.12 -19.86
N ARG A 512 -5.83 0.97 -20.31
CA ARG A 512 -6.28 2.35 -20.02
C ARG A 512 -6.96 3.04 -21.19
N SER A 513 -8.05 3.76 -20.89
CA SER A 513 -8.86 4.55 -21.83
C SER A 513 -8.12 5.81 -22.29
N ASN A 514 -8.39 6.24 -23.52
CA ASN A 514 -7.91 7.55 -23.98
C ASN A 514 -8.84 8.67 -23.49
N LEU A 515 -8.28 9.85 -23.21
CA LEU A 515 -9.10 10.99 -22.81
C LEU A 515 -9.92 11.53 -24.00
N PRO A 516 -11.22 11.79 -23.82
CA PRO A 516 -12.04 12.48 -24.82
C PRO A 516 -11.48 13.86 -25.17
N ASP A 517 -11.58 14.26 -26.44
CA ASP A 517 -11.01 15.53 -26.90
C ASP A 517 -11.69 16.77 -26.28
N ASN A 518 -12.97 16.66 -25.93
CA ASN A 518 -13.70 17.70 -25.20
C ASN A 518 -13.04 17.99 -23.84
N LEU A 519 -12.61 16.94 -23.15
CA LEU A 519 -11.93 17.05 -21.86
C LEU A 519 -10.54 17.66 -22.03
N LYS A 520 -9.77 17.27 -23.06
CA LYS A 520 -8.43 17.83 -23.29
C LYS A 520 -8.43 19.36 -23.42
N LYS A 521 -9.50 19.96 -23.97
CA LYS A 521 -9.63 21.43 -24.09
C LYS A 521 -9.83 22.14 -22.74
N LEU A 522 -10.34 21.43 -21.75
CA LEU A 522 -10.62 21.93 -20.39
C LEU A 522 -9.39 21.86 -19.47
N PHE A 523 -8.33 21.20 -19.91
CA PHE A 523 -7.13 21.00 -19.10
C PHE A 523 -5.88 21.52 -19.81
N ARG A 524 -4.99 22.13 -19.02
CA ARG A 524 -3.65 22.46 -19.47
C ARG A 524 -2.73 21.29 -19.19
N SER A 525 -2.23 20.65 -20.24
CA SER A 525 -1.37 19.48 -20.12
C SER A 525 0.10 19.84 -19.92
N LEU A 526 0.80 19.01 -19.14
CA LEU A 526 2.24 19.13 -18.91
C LEU A 526 2.91 17.75 -18.96
N ALA A 527 3.93 17.63 -19.79
CA ALA A 527 4.77 16.42 -19.81
C ALA A 527 5.76 16.42 -18.63
N MET A 528 5.70 15.37 -17.80
CA MET A 528 6.64 15.05 -16.73
C MET A 528 7.32 13.71 -17.05
N THR A 529 8.33 13.75 -17.92
CA THR A 529 9.02 12.58 -18.47
C THR A 529 10.13 12.07 -17.56
N THR A 530 11.08 12.93 -17.18
CA THR A 530 12.28 12.54 -16.43
C THR A 530 12.55 13.53 -15.30
N PRO A 531 12.43 13.12 -14.02
CA PRO A 531 12.76 13.98 -12.89
C PRO A 531 14.28 14.18 -12.78
N ASP A 532 14.68 15.32 -12.20
CA ASP A 532 16.08 15.62 -11.91
C ASP A 532 16.54 14.81 -10.69
N ARG A 533 17.00 13.58 -10.94
CA ARG A 533 17.46 12.66 -9.88
C ARG A 533 18.66 13.21 -9.11
N GLN A 534 19.51 14.03 -9.75
CA GLN A 534 20.75 14.51 -9.14
C GLN A 534 20.45 15.57 -8.07
N LEU A 535 19.63 16.57 -8.39
CA LEU A 535 19.25 17.59 -7.43
C LEU A 535 18.41 17.00 -6.28
N ILE A 536 17.54 16.03 -6.58
CA ILE A 536 16.77 15.31 -5.55
C ILE A 536 17.73 14.59 -4.60
N ALA A 537 18.72 13.86 -5.13
CA ALA A 537 19.68 13.13 -4.32
C ALA A 537 20.55 14.07 -3.46
N GLU A 538 20.98 15.20 -4.02
CA GLU A 538 21.74 16.23 -3.29
C GLU A 538 20.95 16.74 -2.08
N VAL A 539 19.72 17.20 -2.30
CA VAL A 539 18.88 17.77 -1.23
C VAL A 539 18.57 16.74 -0.15
N MET A 540 18.29 15.50 -0.55
CA MET A 540 18.04 14.41 0.37
C MET A 540 19.26 14.05 1.21
N LEU A 541 20.45 14.00 0.62
CA LEU A 541 21.68 13.75 1.35
C LEU A 541 21.98 14.89 2.33
N PHE A 542 21.79 16.14 1.92
CA PHE A 542 21.91 17.29 2.82
C PHE A 542 20.93 17.20 3.99
N SER A 543 19.68 16.80 3.74
CA SER A 543 18.67 16.64 4.80
C SER A 543 18.97 15.47 5.75
N GLN A 544 19.81 14.51 5.35
CA GLN A 544 20.32 13.45 6.23
C GLN A 544 21.65 13.84 6.91
N GLY A 545 22.11 15.08 6.73
CA GLY A 545 23.33 15.61 7.36
C GLY A 545 24.62 15.28 6.63
N PHE A 546 24.59 14.91 5.34
CA PHE A 546 25.81 14.72 4.55
C PHE A 546 26.40 16.07 4.13
N ARG A 547 27.70 16.27 4.37
CA ARG A 547 28.39 17.52 4.01
C ARG A 547 28.86 17.54 2.56
N GLN A 548 29.27 16.38 2.03
CA GLN A 548 29.68 16.23 0.63
C GLN A 548 28.53 15.81 -0.29
N ALA A 549 27.29 16.15 0.06
CA ALA A 549 26.07 15.73 -0.63
C ALA A 549 26.09 16.03 -2.14
N GLU A 550 26.57 17.21 -2.56
CA GLU A 550 26.69 17.57 -3.99
C GLU A 550 27.62 16.62 -4.76
N LYS A 551 28.78 16.29 -4.19
CA LYS A 551 29.74 15.34 -4.79
C LYS A 551 29.18 13.92 -4.82
N LEU A 552 28.57 13.47 -3.72
CA LEU A 552 27.98 12.13 -3.63
C LEU A 552 26.80 11.96 -4.59
N ALA A 553 25.92 12.96 -4.69
CA ALA A 553 24.81 12.98 -5.63
C ALA A 553 25.29 12.87 -7.09
N SER A 554 26.38 13.56 -7.44
CA SER A 554 26.98 13.50 -8.78
C SER A 554 27.57 12.13 -9.14
N LYS A 555 27.83 11.26 -8.16
CA LYS A 555 28.33 9.89 -8.37
C LYS A 555 27.23 8.83 -8.33
N ILE A 556 26.35 8.91 -7.33
CA ILE A 556 25.31 7.89 -7.10
C ILE A 556 24.27 7.85 -8.22
N VAL A 557 23.92 9.00 -8.80
CA VAL A 557 22.90 9.06 -9.86
C VAL A 557 23.41 8.43 -11.17
N PRO A 558 24.63 8.75 -11.67
CA PRO A 558 25.22 7.99 -12.77
C PRO A 558 25.38 6.51 -12.45
N PHE A 559 25.80 6.14 -11.24
CA PHE A 559 25.89 4.73 -10.83
C PHE A 559 24.55 3.99 -11.01
N PHE A 560 23.43 4.57 -10.56
CA PHE A 560 22.10 3.98 -10.78
C PHE A 560 21.73 3.84 -12.27
N ARG A 561 22.18 4.76 -13.13
CA ARG A 561 21.97 4.64 -14.59
C ARG A 561 22.82 3.52 -15.18
N LEU A 562 24.08 3.40 -14.76
CA LEU A 562 24.96 2.32 -15.20
C LEU A 562 24.43 0.95 -14.76
N CYS A 563 23.88 0.83 -13.55
CA CYS A 563 23.23 -0.39 -13.11
C CYS A 563 22.02 -0.77 -13.98
N ASP A 564 21.22 0.21 -14.40
CA ASP A 564 20.05 -0.01 -15.28
C ASP A 564 20.47 -0.43 -16.70
N GLU A 565 21.61 0.08 -17.20
CA GLU A 565 22.09 -0.17 -18.57
C GLU A 565 23.00 -1.39 -18.69
N GLN A 566 23.80 -1.71 -17.66
CA GLN A 566 24.85 -2.73 -17.72
C GLN A 566 24.52 -4.04 -17.01
N LEU A 567 23.61 -4.03 -16.04
CA LEU A 567 23.16 -5.27 -15.39
C LEU A 567 22.15 -5.98 -16.29
N SER A 568 21.90 -7.26 -15.99
CA SER A 568 20.95 -8.06 -16.75
C SER A 568 19.54 -7.46 -16.70
N ASN A 569 18.82 -7.46 -17.82
CA ASN A 569 17.47 -6.91 -17.89
C ASN A 569 16.43 -7.86 -17.25
N GLN A 570 16.34 -7.85 -15.92
CA GLN A 570 15.40 -8.66 -15.14
C GLN A 570 14.14 -7.88 -14.79
N SER A 571 12.96 -8.52 -14.84
CA SER A 571 11.68 -7.84 -14.59
C SER A 571 11.48 -7.29 -13.17
N HIS A 572 12.28 -7.75 -12.21
CA HIS A 572 12.24 -7.33 -10.82
C HIS A 572 13.25 -6.22 -10.48
N TYR A 573 14.08 -5.82 -11.44
CA TYR A 573 15.02 -4.71 -11.24
C TYR A 573 14.28 -3.37 -11.32
N ASP A 574 14.53 -2.52 -10.34
CA ASP A 574 14.07 -1.13 -10.31
C ASP A 574 15.20 -0.22 -9.84
N PHE A 575 15.72 0.57 -10.78
CA PHE A 575 16.70 1.64 -10.54
C PHE A 575 16.05 3.03 -10.66
N GLY A 576 14.73 3.10 -10.46
CA GLY A 576 13.94 4.33 -10.47
C GLY A 576 14.19 5.26 -9.27
N LEU A 577 13.44 6.36 -9.23
CA LEU A 577 13.59 7.40 -8.20
C LEU A 577 13.23 6.89 -6.79
N ARG A 578 12.29 5.94 -6.68
CA ARG A 578 11.90 5.34 -5.39
C ARG A 578 13.03 4.50 -4.79
N ALA A 579 13.65 3.65 -5.60
CA ALA A 579 14.82 2.89 -5.18
C ALA A 579 15.95 3.82 -4.71
N LEU A 580 16.25 4.87 -5.48
CA LEU A 580 17.23 5.88 -5.08
C LEU A 580 16.86 6.55 -3.75
N LYS A 581 15.62 7.02 -3.57
CA LYS A 581 15.12 7.61 -2.31
C LYS A 581 15.32 6.66 -1.13
N SER A 582 15.01 5.37 -1.30
CA SER A 582 15.18 4.35 -0.27
C SER A 582 16.63 4.19 0.17
N VAL A 583 17.57 4.17 -0.78
CA VAL A 583 19.02 4.13 -0.49
C VAL A 583 19.46 5.36 0.29
N LEU A 584 19.05 6.56 -0.13
CA LEU A 584 19.48 7.79 0.54
C LEU A 584 18.96 7.89 1.99
N ILE A 585 17.73 7.42 2.24
CA ILE A 585 17.17 7.35 3.60
C ILE A 585 17.91 6.31 4.44
N SER A 586 18.18 5.13 3.87
CA SER A 586 18.97 4.08 4.53
C SER A 586 20.38 4.59 4.88
N ALA A 587 21.06 5.31 3.97
CA ALA A 587 22.37 5.90 4.22
C ALA A 587 22.35 6.90 5.39
N GLY A 588 21.27 7.69 5.54
CA GLY A 588 21.06 8.55 6.71
C GLY A 588 20.92 7.77 8.02
N ASN A 589 20.21 6.63 8.00
CA ASN A 589 20.09 5.74 9.16
C ASN A 589 21.44 5.12 9.53
N VAL A 590 22.16 4.55 8.56
CA VAL A 590 23.49 3.96 8.78
C VAL A 590 24.48 4.99 9.32
N LYS A 591 24.43 6.24 8.82
CA LYS A 591 25.25 7.35 9.34
C LYS A 591 24.96 7.60 10.82
N ARG A 592 23.68 7.67 11.21
CA ARG A 592 23.26 7.86 12.60
C ARG A 592 23.68 6.71 13.51
N ASP A 593 23.48 5.47 13.08
CA ASP A 593 23.89 4.29 13.84
C ASP A 593 25.41 4.27 14.07
N ARG A 594 26.20 4.68 13.08
CA ARG A 594 27.66 4.78 13.20
C ARG A 594 28.07 5.89 14.17
N ILE A 595 27.41 7.05 14.13
CA ILE A 595 27.62 8.14 15.11
C ILE A 595 27.29 7.65 16.52
N GLN A 596 26.16 6.96 16.70
CA GLN A 596 25.72 6.44 17.99
C GLN A 596 26.72 5.42 18.55
N ARG A 597 27.20 4.47 17.74
CA ARG A 597 28.23 3.50 18.16
C ARG A 597 29.53 4.19 18.59
N ILE A 598 29.96 5.23 17.88
CA ILE A 598 31.17 6.00 18.25
C ILE A 598 30.93 6.76 19.57
N LYS A 599 29.75 7.35 19.75
CA LYS A 599 29.34 8.03 20.98
C LYS A 599 29.34 7.08 22.18
N GLU A 600 28.77 5.89 22.04
CA GLU A 600 28.78 4.85 23.07
C GLU A 600 30.20 4.39 23.40
N ASN A 601 31.05 4.17 22.40
CA ASN A 601 32.45 3.79 22.61
C ASN A 601 33.27 4.89 23.30
N LYS A 602 33.05 6.17 22.97
CA LYS A 602 33.72 7.30 23.64
C LYS A 602 33.23 7.49 25.08
N LYS A 603 31.93 7.31 25.33
CA LYS A 603 31.37 7.29 26.69
C LYS A 603 31.99 6.16 27.54
N GLN A 604 32.15 4.96 26.97
CA GLN A 604 32.81 3.84 27.65
C GLN A 604 34.29 4.12 27.96
N LYS A 605 34.95 4.96 27.16
CA LYS A 605 36.34 5.41 27.39
C LYS A 605 36.46 6.58 28.39
N GLY A 606 35.35 7.05 28.97
CA GLY A 606 35.34 8.08 30.01
C GLY A 606 35.39 9.53 29.50
N ASP A 607 35.18 9.76 28.20
CA ASP A 607 35.21 11.10 27.61
C ASP A 607 33.87 11.82 27.82
N SER A 608 33.88 12.95 28.53
CA SER A 608 32.66 13.67 28.94
C SER A 608 32.25 14.79 27.97
N ASN A 609 33.15 15.21 27.07
CA ASN A 609 32.93 16.34 26.15
C ASN A 609 32.93 15.85 24.69
N ILE A 610 31.89 15.08 24.32
CA ILE A 610 31.76 14.49 22.99
C ILE A 610 31.04 15.48 22.07
N ASP A 611 31.79 16.15 21.19
CA ASP A 611 31.18 16.95 20.12
C ASP A 611 30.79 16.05 18.93
N GLU A 612 29.48 15.90 18.73
CA GLU A 612 28.89 15.10 17.64
C GLU A 612 29.24 15.66 16.25
N ALA A 613 29.40 16.98 16.13
CA ALA A 613 29.76 17.63 14.87
C ALA A 613 31.19 17.23 14.44
N SER A 614 32.15 17.24 15.36
CA SER A 614 33.53 16.77 15.11
C SER A 614 33.63 15.29 14.73
N ILE A 615 32.73 14.44 15.24
CA ILE A 615 32.68 13.02 14.88
C ILE A 615 32.12 12.88 13.46
N ALA A 616 31.01 13.58 13.17
CA ALA A 616 30.38 13.54 11.86
C ALA A 616 31.31 14.04 10.75
N GLU A 617 32.17 15.02 11.04
CA GLU A 617 33.20 15.54 10.13
C GLU A 617 34.24 14.50 9.70
N ASN A 618 34.61 13.61 10.61
CA ASN A 618 35.66 12.62 10.39
C ASN A 618 35.15 11.29 9.85
N LEU A 619 33.84 11.16 9.60
CA LEU A 619 33.25 9.94 9.07
C LEU A 619 33.46 9.81 7.55
N PRO A 620 33.79 8.60 7.04
CA PRO A 620 33.87 8.35 5.61
C PRO A 620 32.46 8.27 5.00
N GLU A 621 31.90 9.42 4.59
CA GLU A 621 30.54 9.51 4.03
C GLU A 621 30.32 8.62 2.80
N GLN A 622 31.36 8.45 1.97
CA GLN A 622 31.28 7.60 0.78
C GLN A 622 31.12 6.10 1.13
N GLU A 623 31.83 5.61 2.15
CA GLU A 623 31.72 4.22 2.60
C GLU A 623 30.30 3.93 3.15
N ILE A 624 29.73 4.89 3.89
CA ILE A 624 28.37 4.78 4.43
C ILE A 624 27.34 4.68 3.30
N LEU A 625 27.50 5.48 2.25
CA LEU A 625 26.60 5.43 1.10
C LEU A 625 26.69 4.09 0.36
N ILE A 626 27.91 3.56 0.17
CA ILE A 626 28.12 2.25 -0.48
C ILE A 626 27.54 1.13 0.36
N GLN A 627 27.72 1.15 1.69
CA GLN A 627 27.11 0.17 2.58
C GLN A 627 25.59 0.15 2.41
N SER A 628 24.95 1.32 2.33
CA SER A 628 23.51 1.42 2.11
C SER A 628 23.08 0.89 0.73
N VAL A 629 23.86 1.16 -0.32
CA VAL A 629 23.63 0.55 -1.65
C VAL A 629 23.70 -0.96 -1.55
N CYS A 630 24.71 -1.52 -0.88
CA CYS A 630 24.85 -2.97 -0.71
C CYS A 630 23.67 -3.57 0.05
N GLU A 631 23.25 -2.97 1.17
CA GLU A 631 22.12 -3.45 1.98
C GLU A 631 20.79 -3.46 1.22
N THR A 632 20.61 -2.58 0.24
CA THR A 632 19.34 -2.39 -0.47
C THR A 632 19.31 -3.00 -1.87
N MET A 633 20.44 -3.06 -2.57
CA MET A 633 20.53 -3.49 -3.97
C MET A 633 21.04 -4.92 -4.10
N VAL A 634 22.02 -5.36 -3.31
CA VAL A 634 22.56 -6.74 -3.40
C VAL A 634 21.47 -7.79 -3.21
N PRO A 635 20.52 -7.65 -2.24
CA PRO A 635 19.44 -8.61 -2.12
C PRO A 635 18.59 -8.73 -3.39
N LYS A 636 18.57 -7.71 -4.26
CA LYS A 636 17.77 -7.74 -5.50
C LYS A 636 18.46 -8.46 -6.65
N LEU A 637 19.79 -8.57 -6.63
CA LEU A 637 20.56 -8.99 -7.80
C LEU A 637 20.57 -10.51 -7.99
N VAL A 638 20.62 -10.92 -9.25
CA VAL A 638 20.93 -12.30 -9.62
C VAL A 638 22.41 -12.60 -9.41
N ALA A 639 22.77 -13.87 -9.23
CA ALA A 639 24.13 -14.29 -8.89
C ALA A 639 25.20 -13.78 -9.87
N GLU A 640 24.90 -13.74 -11.17
CA GLU A 640 25.81 -13.27 -12.23
C GLU A 640 26.05 -11.75 -12.19
N ASP A 641 25.08 -10.97 -11.67
CA ASP A 641 25.14 -9.52 -11.64
C ASP A 641 25.83 -8.99 -10.36
N ILE A 642 26.00 -9.82 -9.32
CA ILE A 642 26.68 -9.43 -8.08
C ILE A 642 28.14 -9.01 -8.35
N PRO A 643 28.98 -9.80 -9.07
CA PRO A 643 30.34 -9.38 -9.42
C PRO A 643 30.37 -8.11 -10.29
N LEU A 644 29.43 -7.96 -11.21
CA LEU A 644 29.31 -6.78 -12.07
C LEU A 644 29.03 -5.51 -11.24
N LEU A 645 28.12 -5.59 -10.27
CA LEU A 645 27.87 -4.49 -9.33
C LEU A 645 29.14 -4.11 -8.57
N PHE A 646 29.87 -5.08 -8.03
CA PHE A 646 31.10 -4.81 -7.30
C PHE A 646 32.19 -4.22 -8.21
N SER A 647 32.27 -4.64 -9.47
CA SER A 647 33.13 -3.99 -10.47
C SER A 647 32.75 -2.52 -10.67
N LEU A 648 31.46 -2.23 -10.83
CA LEU A 648 30.96 -0.85 -10.98
C LEU A 648 31.18 0.00 -9.73
N LEU A 649 31.04 -0.59 -8.54
CA LEU A 649 31.35 0.08 -7.27
C LEU A 649 32.85 0.37 -7.16
N ASN A 650 33.70 -0.55 -7.59
CA ASN A 650 35.17 -0.39 -7.59
C ASN A 650 35.64 0.70 -8.55
N ASP A 651 34.99 0.83 -9.72
CA ASP A 651 35.24 1.93 -10.67
C ASP A 651 34.85 3.31 -10.09
N VAL A 652 33.91 3.33 -9.12
CA VAL A 652 33.48 4.55 -8.41
C VAL A 652 34.29 4.81 -7.12
N SER A 653 34.87 3.76 -6.53
CA SER A 653 35.88 3.79 -5.45
C SER A 653 36.35 2.39 -5.03
N SER A 654 37.65 2.26 -4.78
CA SER A 654 38.30 1.05 -4.26
C SER A 654 37.87 0.69 -2.83
N LEU A 655 37.07 -0.36 -2.67
CA LEU A 655 36.72 -0.98 -1.38
C LEU A 655 36.36 -2.47 -1.58
N ASP A 656 37.04 -3.34 -0.85
CA ASP A 656 36.78 -4.79 -0.80
C ASP A 656 35.56 -5.09 0.08
N GLY A 657 34.48 -5.59 -0.53
CA GLY A 657 33.24 -6.01 0.14
C GLY A 657 33.03 -7.52 0.08
N LYS A 658 32.66 -8.13 1.21
CA LYS A 658 32.38 -9.58 1.34
C LYS A 658 31.09 -9.98 0.63
N GLU A 659 31.15 -11.12 -0.04
CA GLU A 659 30.06 -11.74 -0.79
C GLU A 659 28.98 -12.33 0.12
N GLY A 660 27.71 -12.11 -0.24
CA GLY A 660 26.55 -12.77 0.33
C GLY A 660 25.59 -13.16 -0.79
N TYR A 661 25.23 -14.45 -0.83
CA TYR A 661 24.38 -15.07 -1.85
C TYR A 661 23.00 -15.42 -1.26
N LEU A 662 21.87 -15.25 -1.97
CA LEU A 662 20.54 -15.73 -1.51
C LEU A 662 19.60 -16.22 -2.65
N GLY A 663 18.66 -17.13 -2.31
CA GLY A 663 18.22 -18.35 -3.07
C GLY A 663 16.76 -18.83 -3.41
N ARG A 664 16.39 -19.25 -4.64
CA ARG A 664 15.04 -19.30 -5.31
C ARG A 664 14.08 -20.28 -4.67
N LYS A 665 14.66 -21.30 -4.04
CA LYS A 665 13.98 -22.33 -3.26
C LYS A 665 14.26 -22.08 -1.79
N GLY A 666 13.28 -22.38 -0.94
CA GLY A 666 13.36 -22.14 0.50
C GLY A 666 12.80 -20.80 0.97
N LYS A 667 12.16 -20.02 0.09
CA LYS A 667 11.47 -18.76 0.43
C LYS A 667 10.55 -18.92 1.64
N SER A 668 9.65 -19.91 1.60
CA SER A 668 8.70 -20.16 2.69
C SER A 668 9.40 -20.53 4.01
N THR A 669 10.46 -21.34 3.94
CA THR A 669 11.25 -21.71 5.12
C THR A 669 12.07 -20.54 5.65
N ALA A 670 12.64 -19.70 4.79
CA ALA A 670 13.50 -18.59 5.17
C ALA A 670 12.74 -17.55 6.00
N TRP A 671 11.56 -17.12 5.55
CA TRP A 671 10.76 -16.17 6.33
C TRP A 671 10.20 -16.80 7.61
N ARG A 672 9.84 -18.09 7.61
CA ARG A 672 9.41 -18.81 8.82
C ARG A 672 10.51 -18.89 9.88
N VAL A 673 11.74 -19.22 9.45
CA VAL A 673 12.91 -19.26 10.34
C VAL A 673 13.23 -17.87 10.87
N LEU A 674 13.19 -16.84 10.01
CA LEU A 674 13.40 -15.45 10.42
C LEU A 674 12.37 -15.00 11.47
N LEU A 675 11.08 -15.30 11.25
CA LEU A 675 10.01 -14.94 12.19
C LEU A 675 10.23 -15.59 13.56
N LYS A 676 10.54 -16.89 13.59
CA LYS A 676 10.87 -17.62 14.83
C LYS A 676 12.15 -17.11 15.50
N ALA A 677 13.16 -16.71 14.72
CA ALA A 677 14.40 -16.16 15.26
C ALA A 677 14.18 -14.78 15.91
N LEU A 678 13.39 -13.91 15.26
CA LEU A 678 13.00 -12.60 15.79
C LEU A 678 12.18 -12.73 17.07
N GLU A 679 11.25 -13.69 17.10
CA GLU A 679 10.46 -13.99 18.30
C GLU A 679 11.36 -14.36 19.49
N ARG A 680 12.38 -15.20 19.27
CA ARG A 680 13.36 -15.57 20.31
C ARG A 680 14.28 -14.42 20.73
N TYR A 681 14.64 -13.53 19.81
CA TYR A 681 15.56 -12.44 20.07
C TYR A 681 14.90 -11.26 20.79
N GLU A 682 13.74 -10.83 20.30
CA GLU A 682 13.02 -9.66 20.81
C GLU A 682 12.01 -10.03 21.92
N GLY A 683 11.70 -11.32 22.11
CA GLY A 683 10.64 -11.78 23.01
C GLY A 683 9.24 -11.38 22.57
N THR A 684 9.07 -10.93 21.32
CA THR A 684 7.81 -10.49 20.74
C THR A 684 7.24 -11.56 19.82
N GLU A 685 6.03 -12.05 20.10
CA GLU A 685 5.38 -13.10 19.31
C GLU A 685 5.19 -12.68 17.84
N GLY A 686 5.59 -13.55 16.92
CA GLY A 686 5.47 -13.35 15.47
C GLY A 686 4.30 -14.15 14.89
N VAL A 687 3.31 -13.47 14.30
CA VAL A 687 2.14 -14.08 13.66
C VAL A 687 2.18 -13.84 12.16
N ALA A 688 2.07 -14.91 11.36
CA ALA A 688 2.03 -14.83 9.90
C ALA A 688 0.66 -15.26 9.36
N HIS A 689 0.05 -14.42 8.51
CA HIS A 689 -1.17 -14.68 7.77
C HIS A 689 -0.81 -14.93 6.31
N VAL A 690 -0.94 -16.16 5.83
CA VAL A 690 -0.62 -16.53 4.43
C VAL A 690 -1.90 -16.56 3.61
N ILE A 691 -1.90 -15.86 2.47
CA ILE A 691 -3.06 -15.72 1.57
C ILE A 691 -2.60 -16.05 0.16
N ASP A 692 -3.32 -16.94 -0.53
CA ASP A 692 -3.21 -17.07 -1.98
C ASP A 692 -4.21 -16.09 -2.64
N PRO A 693 -3.74 -15.01 -3.29
CA PRO A 693 -4.60 -13.99 -3.87
C PRO A 693 -5.36 -14.49 -5.12
N LYS A 694 -4.94 -15.60 -5.73
CA LYS A 694 -5.55 -16.18 -6.94
C LYS A 694 -6.50 -17.33 -6.65
N ALA A 695 -6.40 -17.93 -5.45
CA ALA A 695 -7.38 -18.91 -4.98
C ALA A 695 -8.78 -18.30 -4.74
N ILE A 696 -8.87 -16.98 -4.59
CA ILE A 696 -10.10 -16.24 -4.32
C ILE A 696 -10.31 -15.11 -5.34
N SER A 697 -11.55 -14.67 -5.50
CA SER A 697 -11.84 -13.52 -6.35
C SER A 697 -11.33 -12.21 -5.73
N LYS A 698 -11.08 -11.18 -6.55
CA LYS A 698 -10.72 -9.84 -6.10
C LYS A 698 -11.69 -9.29 -5.06
N GLU A 699 -12.98 -9.52 -5.27
CA GLU A 699 -14.06 -9.13 -4.34
C GLU A 699 -13.97 -9.89 -3.01
N ALA A 700 -13.65 -11.18 -3.01
CA ALA A 700 -13.45 -11.93 -1.78
C ALA A 700 -12.13 -11.57 -1.06
N LEU A 701 -11.13 -11.05 -1.78
CA LEU A 701 -9.86 -10.60 -1.22
C LEU A 701 -9.98 -9.26 -0.50
N TYR A 702 -10.53 -8.24 -1.19
CA TYR A 702 -10.63 -6.88 -0.65
C TYR A 702 -11.99 -6.56 -0.04
N GLY A 703 -13.05 -7.22 -0.49
CA GLY A 703 -14.42 -6.87 -0.14
C GLY A 703 -15.17 -6.25 -1.31
N VAL A 704 -16.49 -6.23 -1.15
CA VAL A 704 -17.42 -5.68 -2.13
C VAL A 704 -18.39 -4.73 -1.43
N LEU A 705 -18.70 -3.63 -2.10
CA LEU A 705 -19.79 -2.76 -1.72
C LEU A 705 -21.04 -3.29 -2.41
N ASP A 706 -22.01 -3.83 -1.66
CA ASP A 706 -23.24 -4.30 -2.28
C ASP A 706 -23.95 -3.07 -2.92
N PRO A 707 -24.19 -3.08 -4.25
CA PRO A 707 -24.70 -1.91 -4.95
C PRO A 707 -26.11 -1.51 -4.49
N ASN A 708 -26.85 -2.42 -3.87
CA ASN A 708 -28.21 -2.19 -3.40
C ASN A 708 -28.26 -1.77 -1.93
N THR A 709 -27.53 -2.47 -1.04
CA THR A 709 -27.54 -2.13 0.40
C THR A 709 -26.58 -1.02 0.75
N ARG A 710 -25.56 -0.80 -0.10
CA ARG A 710 -24.37 0.01 0.22
C ARG A 710 -23.63 -0.46 1.47
N GLU A 711 -23.92 -1.66 1.96
CA GLU A 711 -23.15 -2.27 3.03
C GLU A 711 -21.86 -2.80 2.44
N TRP A 712 -20.78 -2.50 3.14
CA TRP A 712 -19.47 -3.02 2.81
C TRP A 712 -19.28 -4.37 3.48
N THR A 713 -19.02 -5.40 2.68
CA THR A 713 -18.57 -6.69 3.20
C THR A 713 -17.07 -6.78 3.02
N ASP A 714 -16.33 -6.86 4.14
CA ASP A 714 -14.88 -7.04 4.12
C ASP A 714 -14.51 -8.36 3.40
N GLY A 715 -13.48 -8.28 2.55
CA GLY A 715 -12.77 -9.47 2.07
C GLY A 715 -11.74 -9.97 3.08
N LEU A 716 -11.06 -11.05 2.74
CA LEU A 716 -10.09 -11.72 3.62
C LEU A 716 -8.96 -10.78 4.08
N PHE A 717 -8.35 -10.03 3.16
CA PHE A 717 -7.24 -9.13 3.48
C PHE A 717 -7.70 -7.95 4.34
N THR A 718 -8.81 -7.32 3.98
CA THR A 718 -9.38 -6.21 4.75
C THR A 718 -9.80 -6.63 6.14
N HIS A 719 -10.40 -7.82 6.28
CA HIS A 719 -10.80 -8.36 7.57
C HIS A 719 -9.60 -8.60 8.48
N ILE A 720 -8.51 -9.21 7.96
CA ILE A 720 -7.27 -9.43 8.73
C ILE A 720 -6.67 -8.08 9.15
N LEU A 721 -6.58 -7.12 8.23
CA LEU A 721 -6.02 -5.81 8.53
C LEU A 721 -6.84 -5.06 9.59
N ARG A 722 -8.17 -5.10 9.48
CA ARG A 722 -9.10 -4.49 10.46
C ARG A 722 -8.94 -5.13 11.83
N LYS A 723 -8.89 -6.46 11.90
CA LYS A 723 -8.66 -7.21 13.14
C LYS A 723 -7.37 -6.79 13.86
N ILE A 724 -6.29 -6.53 13.11
CA ILE A 724 -5.03 -6.05 13.68
C ILE A 724 -5.17 -4.61 14.20
N ILE A 725 -5.89 -3.74 13.48
CA ILE A 725 -6.13 -2.35 13.88
C ILE A 725 -7.00 -2.27 15.14
N ASP A 726 -8.05 -3.08 15.22
CA ASP A 726 -9.00 -3.10 16.35
C ASP A 726 -8.36 -3.63 17.64
N ASN A 727 -7.24 -4.35 17.53
CA ASN A 727 -6.39 -4.78 18.64
C ASN A 727 -7.15 -5.54 19.76
N VAL A 728 -8.17 -6.33 19.38
CA VAL A 728 -9.08 -6.99 20.33
C VAL A 728 -8.35 -8.00 21.24
N ARG A 729 -7.27 -8.63 20.75
CA ARG A 729 -6.46 -9.61 21.49
C ARG A 729 -5.03 -9.14 21.74
N GLY A 730 -4.77 -7.84 21.62
CA GLY A 730 -3.41 -7.31 21.78
C GLY A 730 -2.52 -7.51 20.54
N GLU A 731 -3.10 -7.63 19.34
CA GLU A 731 -2.39 -7.77 18.07
C GLU A 731 -1.34 -6.67 17.81
N ILE A 732 -1.54 -5.45 18.34
CA ILE A 732 -0.62 -4.32 18.16
C ILE A 732 0.72 -4.54 18.88
N ASN A 733 0.72 -5.35 19.95
CA ASN A 733 1.91 -5.70 20.72
C ASN A 733 2.69 -6.87 20.09
N LYS A 734 2.13 -7.48 19.04
CA LYS A 734 2.74 -8.61 18.32
C LYS A 734 3.25 -8.15 16.96
N ARG A 735 4.22 -8.89 16.41
CA ARG A 735 4.71 -8.70 15.05
C ARG A 735 3.79 -9.43 14.08
N GLN A 736 3.15 -8.68 13.17
CA GLN A 736 2.14 -9.22 12.26
C GLN A 736 2.66 -9.22 10.83
N TRP A 737 2.76 -10.38 10.18
CA TRP A 737 3.15 -10.51 8.77
C TRP A 737 1.95 -10.98 7.95
N ILE A 738 1.71 -10.32 6.82
CA ILE A 738 0.71 -10.73 5.83
C ILE A 738 1.49 -11.12 4.58
N ILE A 739 1.38 -12.36 4.16
CA ILE A 739 2.19 -12.97 3.10
C ILE A 739 1.25 -13.39 1.97
N PHE A 740 1.45 -12.83 0.78
CA PHE A 740 0.77 -13.27 -0.43
C PHE A 740 1.60 -14.36 -1.10
N ASP A 741 1.16 -15.62 -0.99
CA ASP A 741 1.81 -16.80 -1.58
C ASP A 741 1.04 -17.19 -2.85
N GLY A 742 1.42 -16.59 -3.98
CA GLY A 742 0.74 -16.76 -5.26
C GLY A 742 1.13 -15.72 -6.30
N ASP A 743 0.58 -15.83 -7.50
CA ASP A 743 0.96 -15.01 -8.64
C ASP A 743 0.55 -13.53 -8.49
N VAL A 744 1.45 -12.64 -8.93
CA VAL A 744 1.23 -11.20 -8.93
C VAL A 744 0.79 -10.72 -10.31
N ASP A 745 -0.33 -10.00 -10.33
CA ASP A 745 -0.83 -9.30 -11.51
C ASP A 745 -1.28 -7.86 -11.17
N PRO A 746 -1.58 -7.03 -12.18
CA PRO A 746 -2.05 -5.67 -11.96
C PRO A 746 -3.48 -5.57 -11.43
N GLU A 747 -4.31 -6.60 -11.61
CA GLU A 747 -5.76 -6.56 -11.32
C GLU A 747 -6.03 -6.44 -9.82
N TRP A 748 -5.34 -7.25 -9.02
CA TRP A 748 -5.48 -7.22 -7.55
C TRP A 748 -4.42 -6.33 -6.89
N VAL A 749 -3.15 -6.39 -7.31
CA VAL A 749 -2.06 -5.69 -6.58
C VAL A 749 -2.16 -4.17 -6.68
N GLU A 750 -2.80 -3.62 -7.71
CA GLU A 750 -2.91 -2.16 -7.82
C GLU A 750 -3.68 -1.52 -6.66
N ASN A 751 -4.63 -2.22 -6.05
CA ASN A 751 -5.33 -1.76 -4.84
C ASN A 751 -4.40 -1.67 -3.61
N LEU A 752 -3.29 -2.40 -3.61
CA LEU A 752 -2.26 -2.34 -2.56
C LEU A 752 -1.22 -1.25 -2.81
N ASN A 753 -1.20 -0.61 -3.98
CA ASN A 753 -0.19 0.40 -4.28
C ASN A 753 -0.19 1.55 -3.26
N SER A 754 -1.35 1.97 -2.76
CA SER A 754 -1.46 3.01 -1.72
C SER A 754 -1.03 2.52 -0.33
N VAL A 755 -1.10 1.20 -0.08
CA VAL A 755 -0.66 0.54 1.14
C VAL A 755 0.86 0.40 1.17
N LEU A 756 1.45 0.04 0.03
CA LEU A 756 2.90 -0.19 -0.13
C LEU A 756 3.70 1.11 -0.28
N ASP A 757 3.05 2.22 -0.62
CA ASP A 757 3.70 3.54 -0.69
C ASP A 757 3.89 4.20 0.69
N ASP A 758 4.52 5.38 0.71
CA ASP A 758 4.75 6.19 1.92
C ASP A 758 3.44 6.52 2.67
N ASN A 759 2.29 6.52 1.96
CA ASN A 759 0.97 6.78 2.51
C ASN A 759 0.53 5.74 3.56
N LYS A 760 0.92 4.46 3.40
CA LYS A 760 0.54 3.35 4.30
C LYS A 760 -0.96 3.27 4.58
N LEU A 761 -1.78 3.46 3.54
CA LEU A 761 -3.24 3.54 3.65
C LEU A 761 -3.91 2.67 2.59
N LEU A 762 -4.79 1.77 3.02
CA LEU A 762 -5.70 1.05 2.14
C LEU A 762 -6.98 1.88 1.97
N THR A 763 -7.30 2.23 0.74
CA THR A 763 -8.53 2.97 0.40
C THR A 763 -9.55 2.02 -0.19
N LEU A 764 -10.69 1.86 0.50
CA LEU A 764 -11.77 0.99 0.10
C LEU A 764 -12.85 1.76 -0.68
N PRO A 765 -13.60 1.11 -1.59
CA PRO A 765 -14.70 1.73 -2.35
C PRO A 765 -15.78 2.41 -1.49
N ASN A 766 -16.02 1.92 -0.27
CA ASN A 766 -16.93 2.56 0.70
C ASN A 766 -16.40 3.91 1.25
N GLY A 767 -15.18 4.33 0.85
CA GLY A 767 -14.52 5.54 1.32
C GLY A 767 -13.75 5.37 2.63
N GLU A 768 -13.78 4.17 3.22
CA GLU A 768 -13.02 3.85 4.41
C GLU A 768 -11.52 3.76 4.10
N ARG A 769 -10.71 4.27 5.02
CA ARG A 769 -9.25 4.34 4.88
C ARG A 769 -8.58 3.63 6.04
N LEU A 770 -8.19 2.39 5.84
CA LEU A 770 -7.50 1.59 6.85
C LEU A 770 -6.00 1.92 6.82
N SER A 771 -5.48 2.46 7.92
CA SER A 771 -4.05 2.74 8.04
C SER A 771 -3.28 1.48 8.41
N LEU A 772 -2.17 1.20 7.72
CA LEU A 772 -1.27 0.10 8.05
C LEU A 772 -0.48 0.44 9.32
N PRO A 773 -0.67 -0.30 10.42
CA PRO A 773 0.09 -0.09 11.66
C PRO A 773 1.59 -0.41 11.49
N PRO A 774 2.48 0.19 12.29
CA PRO A 774 3.92 0.02 12.15
C PRO A 774 4.43 -1.41 12.47
N ASN A 775 3.66 -2.20 13.22
CA ASN A 775 3.95 -3.61 13.54
C ASN A 775 3.55 -4.59 12.43
N VAL A 776 2.84 -4.12 11.39
CA VAL A 776 2.45 -4.94 10.24
C VAL A 776 3.49 -4.89 9.11
N ARG A 777 3.76 -6.03 8.48
CA ARG A 777 4.57 -6.13 7.26
C ARG A 777 3.80 -6.93 6.20
N VAL A 778 3.81 -6.44 4.97
CA VAL A 778 3.21 -7.12 3.81
C VAL A 778 4.34 -7.68 2.95
N MET A 779 4.29 -8.97 2.62
CA MET A 779 5.31 -9.69 1.86
C MET A 779 4.66 -10.44 0.69
N PHE A 780 5.43 -10.66 -0.37
CA PHE A 780 4.99 -11.39 -1.55
C PHE A 780 5.94 -12.57 -1.78
N GLU A 781 5.41 -13.78 -1.74
CA GLU A 781 6.09 -15.00 -2.14
C GLU A 781 5.61 -15.35 -3.55
N VAL A 782 6.46 -15.07 -4.55
CA VAL A 782 6.14 -15.21 -5.98
C VAL A 782 7.11 -16.15 -6.68
N GLN A 783 6.64 -16.80 -7.74
CA GLN A 783 7.50 -17.58 -8.64
C GLN A 783 8.20 -16.68 -9.66
N ASP A 784 7.44 -15.80 -10.33
CA ASP A 784 7.95 -14.80 -11.25
C ASP A 784 7.14 -13.49 -11.22
N LEU A 785 7.69 -12.45 -11.85
CA LEU A 785 7.12 -11.11 -11.92
C LEU A 785 6.91 -10.67 -13.38
N LYS A 786 6.57 -11.60 -14.29
CA LYS A 786 6.41 -11.27 -15.72
C LYS A 786 5.20 -10.37 -15.99
N TYR A 787 4.12 -10.59 -15.25
CA TYR A 787 2.88 -9.81 -15.36
C TYR A 787 2.80 -8.67 -14.34
N ALA A 788 3.79 -8.57 -13.45
CA ALA A 788 3.88 -7.49 -12.49
C ALA A 788 4.30 -6.19 -13.18
N THR A 789 3.73 -5.09 -12.73
CA THR A 789 4.09 -3.78 -13.26
C THR A 789 5.21 -3.14 -12.45
N LEU A 790 6.01 -2.28 -13.08
CA LEU A 790 7.04 -1.47 -12.40
C LEU A 790 6.45 -0.58 -11.29
N ALA A 791 5.17 -0.18 -11.42
CA ALA A 791 4.49 0.58 -10.37
C ALA A 791 4.38 -0.21 -9.06
N THR A 792 4.12 -1.52 -9.16
CA THR A 792 4.08 -2.44 -8.02
C THR A 792 5.48 -2.73 -7.48
N VAL A 793 6.39 -3.18 -8.35
CA VAL A 793 7.75 -3.61 -7.97
C VAL A 793 8.53 -2.48 -7.29
N SER A 794 8.39 -1.24 -7.76
CA SER A 794 9.09 -0.07 -7.20
C SER A 794 8.71 0.31 -5.77
N ARG A 795 7.62 -0.25 -5.22
CA ARG A 795 7.17 -0.01 -3.84
C ARG A 795 7.59 -1.11 -2.88
N CYS A 796 8.16 -2.20 -3.39
CA CYS A 796 8.55 -3.36 -2.61
C CYS A 796 10.08 -3.45 -2.46
N GLY A 797 10.52 -3.90 -1.28
CA GLY A 797 11.87 -4.45 -1.13
C GLY A 797 11.92 -5.80 -1.83
N MET A 798 12.96 -6.04 -2.64
CA MET A 798 13.11 -7.28 -3.38
C MET A 798 14.22 -8.12 -2.75
N VAL A 799 13.91 -9.39 -2.52
CA VAL A 799 14.90 -10.41 -2.15
C VAL A 799 14.87 -11.44 -3.27
N TRP A 800 15.88 -11.38 -4.12
CA TRP A 800 16.16 -12.40 -5.09
C TRP A 800 16.65 -13.63 -4.37
N PHE A 801 16.14 -14.71 -4.88
CA PHE A 801 16.38 -16.02 -4.40
C PHE A 801 16.86 -16.75 -5.70
N SER A 802 18.12 -17.23 -5.81
CA SER A 802 18.69 -18.11 -6.89
C SER A 802 18.64 -19.65 -6.66
N ASP A 803 18.44 -20.47 -7.69
CA ASP A 803 18.24 -21.93 -7.54
C ASP A 803 19.41 -22.64 -6.83
N ASP A 804 20.61 -22.06 -6.90
CA ASP A 804 21.85 -22.64 -6.35
C ASP A 804 21.96 -22.59 -4.82
N VAL A 805 21.15 -21.77 -4.13
CA VAL A 805 21.28 -21.59 -2.68
C VAL A 805 20.74 -22.77 -1.89
N LEU A 806 19.76 -23.46 -2.44
CA LEU A 806 19.30 -24.74 -1.90
C LEU A 806 19.93 -25.82 -2.74
N SER A 807 21.17 -26.18 -2.38
CA SER A 807 21.87 -27.27 -3.04
C SER A 807 21.09 -28.57 -2.84
N THR A 808 21.18 -29.47 -3.83
CA THR A 808 20.57 -30.79 -3.75
C THR A 808 21.06 -31.55 -2.50
N GLU A 809 22.31 -31.32 -2.08
CA GLU A 809 22.90 -31.85 -0.85
C GLU A 809 22.10 -31.44 0.39
N MET A 810 21.80 -30.14 0.55
CA MET A 810 21.01 -29.63 1.69
C MET A 810 19.61 -30.26 1.73
N ILE A 811 19.01 -30.50 0.56
CA ILE A 811 17.69 -31.15 0.46
C ILE A 811 17.79 -32.61 0.93
N PHE A 812 18.80 -33.35 0.48
CA PHE A 812 19.02 -34.74 0.87
C PHE A 812 19.35 -34.88 2.37
N GLU A 813 20.22 -34.02 2.90
CA GLU A 813 20.51 -33.99 4.34
C GLU A 813 19.26 -33.73 5.15
N ASN A 814 18.45 -32.73 4.78
CA ASN A 814 17.19 -32.45 5.46
C ASN A 814 16.20 -33.62 5.36
N TYR A 815 16.10 -34.27 4.20
CA TYR A 815 15.26 -35.46 4.03
C TYR A 815 15.70 -36.61 4.95
N LEU A 816 16.99 -36.90 5.00
CA LEU A 816 17.56 -37.92 5.89
C LEU A 816 17.36 -37.57 7.37
N LEU A 817 17.51 -36.30 7.74
CA LEU A 817 17.25 -35.82 9.10
C LEU A 817 15.77 -35.97 9.47
N ARG A 818 14.83 -35.60 8.58
CA ARG A 818 13.39 -35.81 8.81
C ARG A 818 13.06 -37.29 8.94
N LEU A 819 13.64 -38.14 8.10
CA LEU A 819 13.44 -39.59 8.17
C LEU A 819 13.95 -40.18 9.50
N ARG A 820 15.03 -39.65 10.08
CA ARG A 820 15.56 -40.08 11.38
C ARG A 820 14.77 -39.58 12.58
N SER A 821 14.05 -38.47 12.44
CA SER A 821 13.50 -37.72 13.58
C SER A 821 11.98 -37.67 13.64
N ILE A 822 11.27 -37.84 12.51
CA ILE A 822 9.83 -37.71 12.42
C ILE A 822 9.23 -39.06 12.01
N PRO A 823 8.48 -39.74 12.90
CA PRO A 823 7.79 -40.98 12.58
C PRO A 823 6.76 -40.78 11.46
N LEU A 824 6.85 -41.56 10.39
CA LEU A 824 5.91 -41.52 9.25
C LEU A 824 4.43 -41.80 9.60
N GLU A 825 4.12 -42.31 10.80
CA GLU A 825 2.76 -42.63 11.25
C GLU A 825 1.99 -41.43 11.84
N GLU A 826 2.68 -40.37 12.27
CA GLU A 826 2.05 -39.13 12.75
C GLU A 826 1.93 -38.13 11.57
N GLY A 827 0.72 -37.59 11.35
CA GLY A 827 0.49 -36.56 10.32
C GLY A 827 1.35 -35.32 10.56
N GLU A 828 1.77 -34.65 9.47
CA GLU A 828 2.75 -33.54 9.50
C GLU A 828 2.34 -32.33 10.38
N GLU A 829 1.09 -32.22 10.82
CA GLU A 829 0.56 -31.04 11.51
C GLU A 829 0.84 -30.98 13.02
N ASP A 830 1.04 -32.12 13.70
CA ASP A 830 1.24 -32.16 15.17
C ASP A 830 2.73 -32.17 15.60
N SER A 831 3.68 -32.24 14.66
CA SER A 831 5.06 -32.64 14.96
C SER A 831 6.01 -31.50 15.40
N PHE A 832 5.68 -30.23 15.18
CA PHE A 832 6.62 -29.12 15.47
C PHE A 832 6.78 -28.81 16.97
N ASN A 833 5.85 -29.24 17.83
CA ASN A 833 5.88 -28.93 19.28
C ASN A 833 6.53 -30.03 20.13
N LYS A 834 6.62 -31.29 19.65
CA LYS A 834 7.14 -32.42 20.46
C LYS A 834 8.66 -32.55 20.51
N ILE A 835 9.40 -31.94 19.59
CA ILE A 835 10.88 -32.05 19.51
C ILE A 835 11.57 -31.49 20.78
N ALA A 836 10.88 -30.69 21.59
CA ALA A 836 11.45 -30.06 22.79
C ALA A 836 11.26 -30.85 24.10
N GLU A 837 10.35 -31.84 24.20
CA GLU A 837 9.92 -32.35 25.53
C GLU A 837 10.08 -33.86 25.79
N SER A 838 10.40 -34.72 24.83
CA SER A 838 10.57 -36.16 25.12
C SER A 838 12.04 -36.53 25.36
N LYS A 839 12.47 -36.46 26.63
CA LYS A 839 13.79 -36.91 27.11
C LYS A 839 13.81 -38.33 27.71
N ASP A 840 12.74 -39.10 27.56
CA ASP A 840 12.65 -40.46 28.10
C ASP A 840 12.67 -41.53 27.01
N ASP A 841 13.67 -42.41 27.11
CA ASP A 841 14.07 -43.51 26.24
C ASP A 841 13.00 -44.61 26.07
N VAL A 842 12.27 -44.62 24.96
CA VAL A 842 11.97 -45.84 24.17
C VAL A 842 11.76 -45.41 22.70
N LEU A 843 12.74 -45.68 21.83
CA LEU A 843 12.56 -45.52 20.38
C LEU A 843 11.48 -46.48 19.87
N SER A 844 10.46 -45.96 19.17
CA SER A 844 9.45 -46.79 18.50
C SER A 844 10.15 -47.74 17.49
N PRO A 845 9.74 -49.02 17.39
CA PRO A 845 10.29 -49.95 16.40
C PRO A 845 10.23 -49.40 14.96
N THR A 846 9.19 -48.62 14.63
CA THR A 846 9.04 -47.97 13.33
C THR A 846 10.10 -46.88 13.10
N LEU A 847 10.43 -46.10 14.13
CA LEU A 847 11.45 -45.05 14.07
C LEU A 847 12.86 -45.65 13.99
N GLN A 848 13.10 -46.78 14.66
CA GLN A 848 14.37 -47.52 14.55
C GLN A 848 14.59 -48.01 13.11
N VAL A 849 13.57 -48.58 12.47
CA VAL A 849 13.65 -48.98 11.05
C VAL A 849 13.88 -47.77 10.14
N GLN A 850 13.26 -46.63 10.40
CA GLN A 850 13.49 -45.40 9.62
C GLN A 850 14.92 -44.87 9.78
N ILE A 851 15.49 -44.92 10.98
CA ILE A 851 16.89 -44.56 11.25
C ILE A 851 17.83 -45.51 10.49
N ASP A 852 17.57 -46.81 10.52
CA ASP A 852 18.37 -47.81 9.82
C ASP A 852 18.30 -47.61 8.30
N VAL A 853 17.11 -47.35 7.75
CA VAL A 853 16.90 -47.00 6.33
C VAL A 853 17.63 -45.70 5.96
N ALA A 854 17.54 -44.67 6.80
CA ALA A 854 18.24 -43.40 6.56
C ALA A 854 19.77 -43.59 6.55
N ASN A 855 20.30 -44.42 7.45
CA ASN A 855 21.73 -44.76 7.49
C ASN A 855 22.18 -45.56 6.26
N MET A 856 21.31 -46.43 5.73
CA MET A 856 21.58 -47.16 4.49
C MET A 856 21.49 -46.27 3.24
N LEU A 857 20.63 -45.25 3.23
CA LEU A 857 20.48 -44.30 2.12
C LEU A 857 21.53 -43.19 2.11
N GLN A 858 22.06 -42.81 3.28
CA GLN A 858 23.02 -41.70 3.43
C GLN A 858 24.22 -41.78 2.48
N PRO A 859 24.90 -42.94 2.27
CA PRO A 859 26.05 -43.04 1.37
C PRO A 859 25.69 -42.85 -0.11
N TYR A 860 24.45 -43.15 -0.51
CA TYR A 860 24.00 -43.05 -1.90
C TYR A 860 23.54 -41.62 -2.27
N LEU A 861 23.25 -40.79 -1.27
CA LEU A 861 22.72 -39.43 -1.46
C LEU A 861 23.80 -38.33 -1.31
N THR A 862 25.09 -38.70 -1.20
CA THR A 862 26.24 -37.76 -1.26
C THR A 862 26.75 -37.58 -2.71
N PRO A 863 27.51 -36.51 -3.02
CA PRO A 863 28.16 -36.34 -4.33
C PRO A 863 29.00 -37.58 -4.67
N ASP A 864 28.83 -38.11 -5.88
CA ASP A 864 29.44 -39.37 -6.37
C ASP A 864 29.10 -40.66 -5.59
N GLY A 865 28.13 -40.61 -4.65
CA GLY A 865 27.74 -41.72 -3.78
C GLY A 865 27.15 -42.93 -4.50
N LEU A 866 26.47 -42.70 -5.64
CA LEU A 866 25.98 -43.77 -6.53
C LEU A 866 27.12 -44.56 -7.21
N VAL A 867 28.35 -44.03 -7.20
CA VAL A 867 29.49 -44.57 -7.96
C VAL A 867 30.49 -45.34 -7.09
N VAL A 868 30.64 -45.05 -5.78
CA VAL A 868 31.66 -45.77 -4.97
C VAL A 868 31.30 -45.85 -3.47
N ARG A 869 31.04 -47.08 -2.97
CA ARG A 869 31.67 -47.71 -1.77
C ARG A 869 30.87 -48.92 -1.26
N TYR A 870 31.58 -50.01 -0.97
CA TYR A 870 31.09 -51.21 -0.30
C TYR A 870 31.56 -51.16 1.16
N PHE A 871 30.64 -51.16 2.14
CA PHE A 871 30.97 -51.43 3.54
C PHE A 871 29.88 -52.30 4.17
N PRO A 872 30.24 -53.39 4.89
CA PRO A 872 29.28 -54.35 5.40
C PRO A 872 28.69 -53.89 6.74
N LEU A 873 27.37 -53.77 6.82
CA LEU A 873 26.61 -53.64 8.07
C LEU A 873 25.38 -54.55 8.00
N SER A 874 25.25 -55.43 9.00
CA SER A 874 24.35 -56.59 8.98
C SER A 874 22.86 -56.26 9.12
N ASN A 875 22.12 -56.40 8.00
CA ASN A 875 20.71 -56.83 7.89
C ASN A 875 20.44 -57.24 6.42
N ASP A 876 20.78 -58.48 6.08
CA ASP A 876 21.05 -58.96 4.70
C ASP A 876 19.88 -58.79 3.70
N SER A 877 18.63 -58.75 4.15
CA SER A 877 17.45 -58.55 3.27
C SER A 877 17.16 -57.08 2.94
N LEU A 878 17.28 -56.17 3.92
CA LEU A 878 17.04 -54.73 3.72
C LEU A 878 18.17 -54.09 2.90
N GLU A 879 19.41 -54.56 3.11
CA GLU A 879 20.59 -54.12 2.36
C GLU A 879 20.48 -54.47 0.86
N LYS A 880 19.82 -55.58 0.51
CA LYS A 880 19.56 -55.97 -0.89
C LYS A 880 18.35 -55.24 -1.49
N TYR A 881 17.32 -55.01 -0.70
CA TYR A 881 16.05 -54.42 -1.13
C TYR A 881 16.17 -52.91 -1.38
N ILE A 882 16.70 -52.14 -0.43
CA ILE A 882 16.67 -50.67 -0.44
C ILE A 882 17.43 -50.06 -1.64
N PRO A 883 18.66 -50.50 -1.99
CA PRO A 883 19.38 -49.96 -3.15
C PRO A 883 18.65 -50.24 -4.47
N LYS A 884 18.05 -51.43 -4.64
CA LYS A 884 17.25 -51.77 -5.83
C LYS A 884 15.97 -50.93 -5.88
N CYS A 885 15.29 -50.73 -4.76
CA CYS A 885 14.13 -49.84 -4.65
C CYS A 885 14.49 -48.37 -4.90
N LEU A 886 15.68 -47.92 -4.52
CA LEU A 886 16.17 -46.57 -4.82
C LEU A 886 16.32 -46.38 -6.33
N VAL A 887 16.92 -47.35 -7.03
CA VAL A 887 17.04 -47.34 -8.51
C VAL A 887 15.65 -47.31 -9.16
N TYR A 888 14.74 -48.18 -8.70
CA TYR A 888 13.36 -48.21 -9.18
C TYR A 888 12.66 -46.86 -8.95
N GLY A 889 12.82 -46.26 -7.76
CA GLY A 889 12.26 -44.97 -7.39
C GLY A 889 12.82 -43.81 -8.21
N ILE A 890 14.13 -43.78 -8.47
CA ILE A 890 14.79 -42.78 -9.33
C ILE A 890 14.25 -42.87 -10.76
N LEU A 891 14.18 -44.08 -11.33
CA LEU A 891 13.72 -44.29 -12.70
C LEU A 891 12.28 -43.79 -12.90
N TRP A 892 11.38 -44.14 -11.98
CA TRP A 892 9.98 -43.72 -12.06
C TRP A 892 9.75 -42.26 -11.64
N SER A 893 10.54 -41.70 -10.72
CA SER A 893 10.40 -40.28 -10.33
C SER A 893 10.92 -39.31 -11.39
N PHE A 894 12.03 -39.63 -12.07
CA PHE A 894 12.63 -38.75 -13.07
C PHE A 894 12.08 -38.97 -14.49
N ALA A 895 11.70 -40.20 -14.85
CA ALA A 895 11.18 -40.52 -16.20
C ALA A 895 9.71 -40.98 -16.23
N GLY A 896 8.99 -40.98 -15.09
CA GLY A 896 7.59 -41.37 -15.03
C GLY A 896 6.67 -40.56 -15.96
N ASP A 897 6.91 -39.26 -16.13
CA ASP A 897 6.16 -38.40 -17.06
C ASP A 897 6.71 -38.43 -18.51
N ALA A 898 7.87 -39.06 -18.71
CA ALA A 898 8.51 -39.13 -20.02
C ALA A 898 7.93 -40.26 -20.90
N LYS A 899 8.12 -40.15 -22.23
CA LYS A 899 7.75 -41.21 -23.17
C LYS A 899 8.53 -42.50 -22.90
N LEU A 900 7.97 -43.65 -23.26
CA LEU A 900 8.58 -44.98 -23.05
C LEU A 900 10.04 -45.06 -23.52
N LYS A 901 10.36 -44.46 -24.68
CA LYS A 901 11.72 -44.41 -25.22
C LYS A 901 12.72 -43.72 -24.26
N VAL A 902 12.34 -42.59 -23.68
CA VAL A 902 13.18 -41.83 -22.73
C VAL A 902 13.31 -42.58 -21.40
N ARG A 903 12.26 -43.30 -20.98
CA ARG A 903 12.32 -44.21 -19.81
C ARG A 903 13.35 -45.33 -20.01
N SER A 904 13.36 -45.95 -21.20
CA SER A 904 14.34 -46.96 -21.56
C SER A 904 15.76 -46.39 -21.63
N GLU A 905 15.94 -45.22 -22.26
CA GLU A 905 17.25 -44.54 -22.33
C GLU A 905 17.79 -44.17 -20.93
N LEU A 906 16.94 -43.71 -20.01
CA LEU A 906 17.35 -43.47 -18.62
C LEU A 906 17.71 -44.77 -17.88
N GLY A 907 16.96 -45.85 -18.13
CA GLY A 907 17.29 -47.17 -17.61
C GLY A 907 18.65 -47.66 -18.07
N ASP A 908 18.95 -47.51 -19.37
CA ASP A 908 20.26 -47.87 -19.94
C ASP A 908 21.38 -46.99 -19.38
N PHE A 909 21.13 -45.70 -19.18
CA PHE A 909 22.06 -44.79 -18.52
C PHE A 909 22.38 -45.23 -17.08
N ILE A 910 21.37 -45.60 -16.29
CA ILE A 910 21.57 -46.14 -14.93
C ILE A 910 22.39 -47.44 -14.99
N ARG A 911 22.13 -48.34 -15.96
CA ARG A 911 22.93 -49.57 -16.16
C ARG A 911 24.43 -49.29 -16.35
N THR A 912 24.78 -48.15 -16.95
CA THR A 912 26.19 -47.78 -17.18
C THR A 912 26.90 -47.17 -15.98
N ILE A 913 26.16 -46.57 -15.03
CA ILE A 913 26.75 -45.76 -13.96
C ILE A 913 26.70 -46.46 -12.59
N THR A 914 25.65 -47.22 -12.31
CA THR A 914 25.45 -47.78 -10.97
C THR A 914 26.19 -49.10 -10.78
N ALA A 915 26.80 -49.29 -9.60
CA ALA A 915 27.40 -50.57 -9.19
C ALA A 915 26.39 -51.53 -8.51
N ILE A 916 25.11 -51.16 -8.47
CA ILE A 916 24.03 -51.95 -7.85
C ILE A 916 23.68 -53.14 -8.77
N PRO A 917 23.40 -54.34 -8.24
CA PRO A 917 23.01 -55.49 -9.06
C PRO A 917 21.65 -55.28 -9.75
N LEU A 918 21.68 -55.16 -11.09
CA LEU A 918 20.52 -54.93 -11.97
C LEU A 918 20.00 -56.24 -12.60
N PRO A 919 18.80 -56.24 -13.22
CA PRO A 919 18.25 -57.44 -13.86
C PRO A 919 19.20 -57.98 -14.95
N PRO A 920 19.41 -59.32 -15.01
CA PRO A 920 20.40 -59.95 -15.89
C PRO A 920 20.02 -59.89 -17.38
N ASP A 921 18.75 -59.65 -17.72
CA ASP A 921 18.32 -59.46 -19.10
C ASP A 921 18.54 -58.00 -19.52
N ASN A 922 19.46 -57.80 -20.46
CA ASN A 922 19.76 -56.48 -21.03
C ASN A 922 18.83 -56.12 -22.20
N ASN A 923 18.01 -57.05 -22.71
CA ASN A 923 17.08 -56.77 -23.80
C ASN A 923 15.76 -56.16 -23.32
N MET A 924 15.44 -56.32 -22.02
CA MET A 924 14.27 -55.70 -21.40
C MET A 924 14.68 -54.45 -20.59
N PRO A 925 13.93 -53.34 -20.70
CA PRO A 925 14.22 -52.14 -19.93
C PRO A 925 13.92 -52.36 -18.45
N ILE A 926 14.65 -51.66 -17.56
CA ILE A 926 14.52 -51.85 -16.10
C ILE A 926 13.08 -51.60 -15.60
N ILE A 927 12.32 -50.73 -16.26
CA ILE A 927 10.91 -50.44 -15.94
C ILE A 927 9.98 -51.67 -16.03
N ASP A 928 10.40 -52.72 -16.73
CA ASP A 928 9.64 -53.97 -16.87
C ASP A 928 9.88 -54.94 -15.70
N TYR A 929 10.68 -54.52 -14.72
CA TYR A 929 10.92 -55.25 -13.48
C TYR A 929 10.37 -54.51 -12.25
N GLU A 930 9.87 -55.29 -11.30
CA GLU A 930 9.52 -54.88 -9.93
C GLU A 930 10.57 -55.44 -8.96
N VAL A 931 10.83 -54.72 -7.88
CA VAL A 931 11.66 -55.19 -6.77
C VAL A 931 10.75 -55.89 -5.75
N THR A 932 10.94 -57.18 -5.52
CA THR A 932 10.18 -57.94 -4.52
C THR A 932 10.68 -57.65 -3.11
N LEU A 933 9.86 -57.92 -2.08
CA LEU A 933 10.22 -57.69 -0.67
C LEU A 933 11.45 -58.50 -0.21
N GLU A 934 11.77 -59.59 -0.91
CA GLU A 934 13.00 -60.38 -0.70
C GLU A 934 14.25 -59.71 -1.29
N GLY A 935 14.10 -58.58 -1.99
CA GLY A 935 15.19 -57.83 -2.61
C GLY A 935 15.61 -58.36 -3.97
N GLU A 936 14.73 -59.01 -4.73
CA GLU A 936 15.03 -59.54 -6.08
C GLU A 936 14.23 -58.86 -7.19
N TRP A 937 14.77 -58.87 -8.42
CA TRP A 937 14.09 -58.31 -9.59
C TRP A 937 13.15 -59.34 -10.21
N SER A 938 11.88 -59.00 -10.37
CA SER A 938 10.85 -59.86 -10.97
C SER A 938 10.14 -59.15 -12.14
N PRO A 939 9.90 -59.82 -13.28
CA PRO A 939 9.20 -59.19 -14.41
C PRO A 939 7.74 -58.87 -14.08
N TRP A 940 7.28 -57.66 -14.44
CA TRP A 940 5.88 -57.25 -14.30
C TRP A 940 4.91 -58.13 -15.09
N SER A 941 5.37 -58.77 -16.16
CA SER A 941 4.59 -59.73 -16.95
C SER A 941 4.06 -60.90 -16.11
N ASN A 942 4.75 -61.27 -15.02
CA ASN A 942 4.36 -62.37 -14.15
C ASN A 942 3.16 -62.02 -13.25
N LYS A 943 2.87 -60.73 -13.07
CA LYS A 943 1.74 -60.23 -12.26
C LYS A 943 0.49 -59.90 -13.07
N VAL A 944 0.51 -60.07 -14.40
CA VAL A 944 -0.67 -59.82 -15.25
C VAL A 944 -1.58 -61.06 -15.24
N PRO A 945 -2.75 -61.04 -14.56
CA PRO A 945 -3.64 -62.19 -14.56
C PRO A 945 -4.38 -62.31 -15.90
N GLN A 946 -4.57 -63.54 -16.39
CA GLN A 946 -5.47 -63.80 -17.52
C GLN A 946 -6.91 -63.73 -17.03
N ILE A 947 -7.66 -62.72 -17.45
CA ILE A 947 -9.07 -62.53 -17.09
C ILE A 947 -9.99 -62.88 -18.26
N GLU A 948 -11.01 -63.70 -18.00
CA GLU A 948 -12.09 -63.96 -18.96
C GLU A 948 -13.22 -62.95 -18.72
N VAL A 949 -13.47 -62.07 -19.69
CA VAL A 949 -14.50 -61.02 -19.58
C VAL A 949 -15.84 -61.57 -20.06
N GLU A 950 -16.87 -61.46 -19.22
CA GLU A 950 -18.24 -61.84 -19.57
C GLU A 950 -18.76 -61.01 -20.74
N THR A 951 -19.36 -61.65 -21.76
CA THR A 951 -19.75 -61.05 -23.06
C THR A 951 -20.64 -59.82 -22.95
N HIS A 952 -21.46 -59.71 -21.90
CA HIS A 952 -22.37 -58.58 -21.68
C HIS A 952 -21.69 -57.35 -21.03
N LYS A 953 -20.46 -57.47 -20.53
CA LYS A 953 -19.69 -56.38 -19.92
C LYS A 953 -18.46 -55.96 -20.73
N VAL A 954 -18.25 -56.56 -21.91
CA VAL A 954 -17.09 -56.28 -22.79
C VAL A 954 -16.98 -54.80 -23.20
N ALA A 955 -18.11 -54.07 -23.24
CA ALA A 955 -18.14 -52.64 -23.56
C ALA A 955 -18.41 -51.73 -22.36
N SER A 956 -18.45 -52.27 -21.13
CA SER A 956 -18.68 -51.45 -19.94
C SER A 956 -17.43 -50.65 -19.58
N PRO A 957 -17.54 -49.35 -19.28
CA PRO A 957 -16.40 -48.51 -18.92
C PRO A 957 -15.72 -48.90 -17.59
N ASP A 958 -16.36 -49.75 -16.77
CA ASP A 958 -15.85 -50.16 -15.46
C ASP A 958 -14.88 -51.36 -15.51
N ILE A 959 -14.78 -52.07 -16.65
CA ILE A 959 -13.87 -53.22 -16.80
C ILE A 959 -12.56 -52.76 -17.43
N VAL A 960 -11.50 -52.76 -16.62
CA VAL A 960 -10.12 -52.55 -17.06
C VAL A 960 -9.46 -53.92 -17.27
N VAL A 961 -9.09 -54.23 -18.52
CA VAL A 961 -8.33 -55.46 -18.81
C VAL A 961 -6.89 -55.29 -18.31
N PRO A 962 -6.40 -56.15 -17.41
CA PRO A 962 -5.06 -56.06 -16.89
C PRO A 962 -4.05 -56.37 -18.01
N THR A 963 -3.30 -55.35 -18.37
CA THR A 963 -2.11 -55.34 -19.21
C THR A 963 -0.85 -55.03 -18.37
N LEU A 964 0.33 -55.26 -18.96
CA LEU A 964 1.62 -54.88 -18.37
C LEU A 964 1.64 -53.40 -17.92
N ASP A 965 1.06 -52.51 -18.73
CA ASP A 965 1.02 -51.07 -18.45
C ASP A 965 0.12 -50.76 -17.26
N THR A 966 -1.06 -51.37 -17.20
CA THR A 966 -2.00 -51.17 -16.08
C THR A 966 -1.39 -51.59 -14.77
N VAL A 967 -0.80 -52.78 -14.64
CA VAL A 967 -0.26 -53.24 -13.35
C VAL A 967 0.93 -52.39 -12.88
N ARG A 968 1.78 -51.93 -13.82
CA ARG A 968 2.90 -51.01 -13.55
C ARG A 968 2.42 -49.65 -13.02
N HIS A 969 1.52 -49.00 -13.76
CA HIS A 969 1.02 -47.69 -13.37
C HIS A 969 0.10 -47.78 -12.15
N GLU A 970 -0.65 -48.86 -11.98
CA GLU A 970 -1.47 -49.14 -10.80
C GLU A 970 -0.60 -49.22 -9.53
N SER A 971 0.51 -49.96 -9.56
CA SER A 971 1.45 -50.03 -8.43
C SER A 971 2.05 -48.65 -8.07
N LEU A 972 2.46 -47.87 -9.07
CA LEU A 972 2.92 -46.50 -8.87
C LEU A 972 1.81 -45.61 -8.27
N LEU A 973 0.61 -45.71 -8.82
CA LEU A 973 -0.59 -44.99 -8.37
C LEU A 973 -1.12 -45.48 -7.02
N TYR A 974 -0.75 -46.65 -6.52
CA TYR A 974 -1.00 -47.04 -5.13
C TYR A 974 0.05 -46.45 -4.18
N THR A 975 1.28 -46.27 -4.67
CA THR A 975 2.41 -45.74 -3.88
C THR A 975 2.27 -44.24 -3.62
N CYS A 976 1.75 -43.45 -4.56
CA CYS A 976 1.59 -41.99 -4.41
C CYS A 976 0.49 -41.56 -3.41
N PRO A 977 -0.75 -42.11 -3.42
CA PRO A 977 -1.85 -41.73 -2.51
C PRO A 977 -1.72 -42.29 -1.10
N ALA A 978 -0.93 -43.34 -0.88
CA ALA A 978 -0.65 -43.86 0.46
C ALA A 978 0.00 -42.81 1.39
N ARG A 979 0.60 -41.75 0.82
CA ARG A 979 1.10 -40.57 1.56
C ARG A 979 0.05 -39.46 1.78
N HIS A 980 -1.12 -39.54 1.15
CA HIS A 980 -2.16 -38.49 1.16
C HIS A 980 -3.46 -38.88 1.88
N GLY A 981 -3.53 -40.06 2.50
CA GLY A 981 -4.68 -40.53 3.27
C GLY A 981 -5.07 -39.67 4.49
N SER A 982 -4.23 -38.73 4.92
CA SER A 982 -4.50 -37.83 6.06
C SER A 982 -4.77 -36.37 5.68
N ARG A 983 -4.88 -36.00 4.39
CA ARG A 983 -5.14 -34.60 3.95
C ARG A 983 -6.48 -34.38 3.26
N ARG A 984 -7.46 -35.28 3.47
CA ARG A 984 -8.87 -35.05 3.11
C ARG A 984 -9.74 -34.98 4.36
N THR A 985 -9.61 -33.87 5.09
CA THR A 985 -10.67 -33.21 5.88
C THR A 985 -10.34 -31.74 5.99
#